data_AF-A0A1J9SJG8-F1
#
_entry.id   AF-A0A1J9SJG8-F1
#
_cell.length_a   1.000
_cell.length_b   1.000
_cell.length_c   1.000
_cell.angle_alpha   90.00
_cell.angle_beta   90.00
_cell.angle_gamma   90.00
#
_symmetry.space_group_name_H-M   'P 1'
#
loop_
_entity.id
_entity.type
_entity.pdbx_description
1 polymer ?
#
loop_
_entity_poly.entity_id
_entity_poly.type
_entity_poly.pdbx_seq_one_letter_code
_entity_poly.pdbx_strand_id
1 'polypeptide(L)'
;MDDPSSAWLKAAIQHAYSAAAWNVTSAASAAAPLASDDDTMSINEDFDPGDNPGQDPRFRKLVEAVLFSRTLLNTYNVVLLLVLLGFAIAQWGGGMQHAYRRRAAARRTRREDGADINHRGRTAAGTGESEASSSSSTLEGTATPPDTNKHTRGKAPDERQPLLPRDGVESKKPGVLSCMLHRVKAWLMFQPPPIPVVHKQLPSNGQSLAILAFLGLNVFYLLFRLEFTAMNIFVFADRCGLLIAVNLPLLYLFAAKNQPITWLTGYSYASLNIFHRRLGELLCLLALLHGLGMFTVWYGLLRPLGFSLSRFIFTRVVSFGLLTFVCYELVYVTSLRSFRAMCYELFLALHVVLQAFGLVFLFIHHSRSRIWVGIALLIFITDRLIYRLAIKSTCLRADLTILPDGQTVRLSSNWTIPSSTWATSLWRRTVPHGWNAPDHVFVSVPALGGLHGLQAHPFTIATPAPSKPHVLPHAHHHVDDAGDGAERHAWLSLLVRAQSGFSRDLLRHAQTNSSTLVRLDGPYGCTHSLRLLRASDRAVVVAGGSGVAVAFPLLWTLLNPAARPDLERQTRRAAGTTTPGKVLFVWVIRHRAHREWLPEQRIEELRRWGADVRIEGPTESTGRPDVGGIVAEWVKDDGRSGSMTGTVVSGPDALNRDVRNACAQLVGEGRAVKVHVEKFGW
;
A
#
# COMPACT_ATOMS: atom_id res chain seq x y z
N MET A 1 1.51 63.56 19.05
CA MET A 1 0.50 62.83 19.85
C MET A 1 0.59 61.38 19.43
N ASP A 2 1.38 60.60 20.15
CA ASP A 2 1.96 59.36 19.64
C ASP A 2 1.75 58.25 20.67
N ASP A 3 1.16 57.14 20.25
CA ASP A 3 0.77 56.06 21.16
C ASP A 3 2.00 55.23 21.58
N PRO A 4 2.41 55.28 22.88
CA PRO A 4 3.61 54.59 23.36
C PRO A 4 3.47 53.07 23.33
N SER A 5 2.25 52.53 23.25
CA SER A 5 2.01 51.07 23.19
C SER A 5 2.57 50.41 21.91
N SER A 6 2.98 51.19 20.91
CA SER A 6 3.43 50.68 19.61
C SER A 6 4.94 50.42 19.48
N ALA A 7 5.78 50.95 20.38
CA ALA A 7 7.24 50.76 20.33
C ALA A 7 7.64 49.38 20.83
N TRP A 8 7.06 48.96 21.95
CA TRP A 8 7.41 47.72 22.64
C TRP A 8 7.16 46.48 21.79
N LEU A 9 6.08 46.46 20.99
CA LEU A 9 5.75 45.33 20.10
C LEU A 9 6.74 45.19 18.93
N LYS A 10 7.36 46.29 18.48
CA LYS A 10 8.41 46.27 17.45
C LYS A 10 9.69 45.64 18.02
N ALA A 11 10.11 46.09 19.21
CA ALA A 11 11.23 45.50 19.94
C ALA A 11 11.00 44.01 20.27
N ALA A 12 9.78 43.62 20.67
CA ALA A 12 9.39 42.23 20.88
C ALA A 12 9.54 41.36 19.62
N ILE A 13 9.10 41.86 18.45
CA ILE A 13 9.24 41.16 17.16
C ILE A 13 10.72 41.06 16.76
N GLN A 14 11.52 42.12 16.97
CA GLN A 14 12.97 42.11 16.71
C GLN A 14 13.72 41.16 17.65
N HIS A 15 13.37 41.11 18.95
CA HIS A 15 14.01 40.22 19.92
C HIS A 15 13.61 38.75 19.72
N ALA A 16 12.38 38.49 19.24
CA ALA A 16 11.98 37.16 18.78
C ALA A 16 12.72 36.72 17.50
N TYR A 17 13.22 37.67 16.71
CA TYR A 17 14.09 37.45 15.55
C TYR A 17 15.55 37.18 15.97
N SER A 18 16.13 37.99 16.87
CA SER A 18 17.54 37.85 17.30
C SER A 18 17.77 36.64 18.19
N ALA A 19 16.89 36.35 19.15
CA ALA A 19 16.98 35.15 19.99
C ALA A 19 16.81 33.84 19.18
N ALA A 20 16.18 33.91 18.01
CA ALA A 20 16.11 32.79 17.08
C ALA A 20 17.41 32.59 16.25
N ALA A 21 18.30 33.58 16.22
CA ALA A 21 19.62 33.50 15.59
C ALA A 21 20.73 33.05 16.57
N TRP A 22 20.61 33.37 17.86
CA TRP A 22 21.67 33.10 18.86
C TRP A 22 21.73 31.66 19.40
N ASN A 23 20.62 30.91 19.37
CA ASN A 23 20.59 29.51 19.86
C ASN A 23 21.17 28.47 18.87
N VAL A 24 22.25 28.83 18.16
CA VAL A 24 23.00 27.94 17.25
C VAL A 24 24.47 27.78 17.70
N THR A 25 25.02 28.71 18.48
CA THR A 25 26.45 28.78 18.82
C THR A 25 26.86 28.11 20.14
N SER A 26 25.97 27.37 20.80
CA SER A 26 26.25 26.69 22.09
C SER A 26 26.27 25.15 22.04
N ALA A 27 26.35 24.55 20.84
CA ALA A 27 26.20 23.09 20.66
C ALA A 27 27.32 22.40 19.85
N ALA A 28 28.45 23.06 19.59
CA ALA A 28 29.72 22.43 19.20
C ALA A 28 30.88 23.44 19.32
N SER A 29 31.95 23.10 20.04
CA SER A 29 33.14 23.94 20.21
C SER A 29 34.43 23.20 19.83
N ALA A 30 35.08 23.60 18.73
CA ALA A 30 36.52 23.45 18.49
C ALA A 30 36.94 24.17 17.18
N ALA A 31 38.19 24.64 17.15
CA ALA A 31 38.89 25.32 16.05
C ALA A 31 38.47 26.78 15.74
N ALA A 32 39.47 27.58 15.37
CA ALA A 32 39.42 29.02 15.11
C ALA A 32 40.22 29.35 13.82
N PRO A 33 40.61 30.61 13.54
CA PRO A 33 39.74 31.61 12.92
C PRO A 33 40.26 32.07 11.54
N LEU A 34 39.36 32.60 10.71
CA LEU A 34 39.67 33.42 9.54
C LEU A 34 38.52 34.41 9.29
N ALA A 35 38.77 35.50 8.58
CA ALA A 35 37.94 36.71 8.59
C ALA A 35 37.25 37.01 7.25
N SER A 36 36.43 38.08 7.25
CA SER A 36 35.81 38.74 6.09
C SER A 36 34.66 37.96 5.39
N ASP A 37 33.51 38.54 4.98
CA ASP A 37 32.78 39.80 5.29
C ASP A 37 31.25 39.43 5.26
N ASP A 38 30.20 40.27 5.27
CA ASP A 38 30.00 41.73 5.20
C ASP A 38 28.58 42.11 5.74
N ASP A 39 28.16 43.37 5.56
CA ASP A 39 26.75 43.80 5.38
C ASP A 39 25.81 43.76 6.61
N THR A 40 26.29 44.23 7.77
CA THR A 40 25.40 44.74 8.84
C THR A 40 25.16 46.24 8.70
N MET A 41 24.07 46.60 8.02
CA MET A 41 23.55 47.97 7.91
C MET A 41 23.36 48.62 9.30
N SER A 42 24.09 49.70 9.55
CA SER A 42 23.96 50.49 10.78
C SER A 42 22.64 51.26 10.82
N ILE A 43 22.08 51.39 12.03
CA ILE A 43 20.95 52.28 12.35
C ILE A 43 21.32 52.97 13.66
N ASN A 44 21.15 54.29 13.69
CA ASN A 44 21.74 55.19 14.68
C ASN A 44 21.36 54.87 16.14
N GLU A 45 22.30 55.19 17.03
CA GLU A 45 22.04 55.40 18.45
C GLU A 45 21.23 56.70 18.63
N ASP A 46 20.06 56.60 19.28
CA ASP A 46 19.35 57.69 19.98
C ASP A 46 18.00 57.16 20.50
N PHE A 47 17.99 56.49 21.66
CA PHE A 47 16.73 56.20 22.39
C PHE A 47 16.94 55.95 23.89
N ASP A 48 16.31 56.79 24.72
CA ASP A 48 16.32 56.74 26.19
C ASP A 48 15.28 55.72 26.72
N PRO A 49 15.59 54.85 27.70
CA PRO A 49 14.79 53.65 27.98
C PRO A 49 13.59 53.91 28.92
N GLY A 50 12.51 54.46 28.35
CA GLY A 50 11.33 54.93 29.09
C GLY A 50 10.22 53.92 29.44
N ASP A 51 10.18 52.69 28.90
CA ASP A 51 9.31 51.61 29.41
C ASP A 51 9.73 50.21 28.89
N ASN A 52 9.43 49.13 29.64
CA ASN A 52 10.00 47.79 29.37
C ASN A 52 8.97 46.73 28.88
N PRO A 53 8.91 46.40 27.56
CA PRO A 53 7.98 45.42 26.97
C PRO A 53 7.76 44.10 27.72
N GLY A 54 8.80 43.57 28.37
CA GLY A 54 8.82 42.20 28.86
C GLY A 54 7.85 41.91 30.01
N GLN A 55 7.25 42.95 30.60
CA GLN A 55 6.44 42.82 31.82
C GLN A 55 4.93 42.62 31.58
N ASP A 56 4.37 42.89 30.40
CA ASP A 56 2.94 42.65 30.14
C ASP A 56 2.61 41.12 30.24
N PRO A 57 1.73 40.69 31.18
CA PRO A 57 1.32 39.30 31.30
C PRO A 57 0.70 38.71 30.01
N ARG A 58 0.09 39.55 29.16
CA ARG A 58 -0.48 39.13 27.86
C ARG A 58 0.62 38.78 26.87
N PHE A 59 1.66 39.60 26.77
CA PHE A 59 2.79 39.33 25.89
C PHE A 59 3.58 38.09 26.33
N ARG A 60 3.85 37.97 27.64
CA ARG A 60 4.52 36.78 28.22
C ARG A 60 3.78 35.49 27.87
N LYS A 61 2.45 35.45 28.02
CA LYS A 61 1.62 34.30 27.62
C LYS A 61 1.69 33.99 26.12
N LEU A 62 1.72 35.01 25.26
CA LEU A 62 1.83 34.82 23.81
C LEU A 62 3.19 34.19 23.43
N VAL A 63 4.29 34.68 24.01
CA VAL A 63 5.63 34.11 23.79
C VAL A 63 5.71 32.67 24.30
N GLU A 64 5.18 32.40 25.49
CA GLU A 64 5.11 31.04 26.06
C GLU A 64 4.32 30.08 25.17
N ALA A 65 3.16 30.51 24.64
CA ALA A 65 2.34 29.71 23.73
C ALA A 65 3.06 29.41 22.39
N VAL A 66 3.84 30.35 21.85
CA VAL A 66 4.66 30.15 20.64
C VAL A 66 5.83 29.20 20.91
N LEU A 67 6.54 29.36 22.04
CA LEU A 67 7.63 28.46 22.44
C LEU A 67 7.13 27.03 22.69
N PHE A 68 6.02 26.89 23.43
CA PHE A 68 5.33 25.60 23.62
C PHE A 68 4.96 24.96 22.28
N SER A 69 4.40 25.73 21.35
CA SER A 69 4.03 25.23 20.02
C SER A 69 5.25 24.70 19.25
N ARG A 70 6.39 25.41 19.29
CA ARG A 70 7.65 24.97 18.65
C ARG A 70 8.17 23.67 19.26
N THR A 71 8.17 23.54 20.59
CA THR A 71 8.57 22.31 21.30
C THR A 71 7.61 21.16 21.00
N LEU A 72 6.30 21.43 20.95
CA LEU A 72 5.27 20.45 20.63
C LEU A 72 5.46 19.90 19.21
N LEU A 73 5.57 20.75 18.18
CA LEU A 73 5.72 20.29 16.79
C LEU A 73 7.01 19.49 16.54
N ASN A 74 8.07 19.69 17.32
CA ASN A 74 9.28 18.85 17.24
C ASN A 74 8.97 17.36 17.53
N THR A 75 7.96 17.05 18.37
CA THR A 75 7.58 15.66 18.70
C THR A 75 6.78 14.96 17.59
N TYR A 76 6.17 15.71 16.66
CA TYR A 76 5.21 15.18 15.68
C TYR A 76 5.77 14.02 14.84
N ASN A 77 6.95 14.22 14.25
CA ASN A 77 7.60 13.19 13.42
C ASN A 77 8.15 12.02 14.24
N VAL A 78 8.46 12.21 15.54
CA VAL A 78 8.83 11.11 16.45
C VAL A 78 7.62 10.23 16.75
N VAL A 79 6.46 10.83 17.03
CA VAL A 79 5.19 10.11 17.25
C VAL A 79 4.80 9.31 16.00
N LEU A 80 4.93 9.89 14.80
CA LEU A 80 4.68 9.17 13.54
C LEU A 80 5.62 7.97 13.34
N LEU A 81 6.91 8.10 13.67
CA LEU A 81 7.86 6.99 13.58
C LEU A 81 7.53 5.87 14.59
N LEU A 82 7.11 6.21 15.82
CA LEU A 82 6.67 5.23 16.82
C LEU A 82 5.39 4.49 16.38
N VAL A 83 4.41 5.21 15.81
CA VAL A 83 3.19 4.60 15.25
C VAL A 83 3.51 3.67 14.08
N LEU A 84 4.41 4.07 13.17
CA LEU A 84 4.85 3.24 12.05
C LEU A 84 5.60 1.99 12.52
N LEU A 85 6.48 2.12 13.54
CA LEU A 85 7.20 1.01 14.14
C LEU A 85 6.26 0.02 14.84
N GLY A 86 5.30 0.51 15.62
CA GLY A 86 4.27 -0.32 16.25
C GLY A 86 3.43 -1.10 15.22
N PHE A 87 3.05 -0.44 14.11
CA PHE A 87 2.36 -1.10 13.01
C PHE A 87 3.22 -2.18 12.32
N ALA A 88 4.51 -1.90 12.08
CA ALA A 88 5.43 -2.87 11.49
C ALA A 88 5.64 -4.11 12.41
N ILE A 89 5.83 -3.89 13.72
CA ILE A 89 5.94 -4.97 14.71
C ILE A 89 4.66 -5.82 14.74
N ALA A 90 3.47 -5.19 14.74
CA ALA A 90 2.20 -5.92 14.71
C ALA A 90 2.02 -6.75 13.43
N GLN A 91 2.36 -6.18 12.26
CA GLN A 91 2.30 -6.85 10.95
C GLN A 91 3.26 -8.05 10.89
N TRP A 92 4.51 -7.89 11.34
CA TRP A 92 5.52 -8.95 11.34
C TRP A 92 5.22 -10.03 12.37
N GLY A 93 4.79 -9.64 13.58
CA GLY A 93 4.37 -10.55 14.65
C GLY A 93 3.16 -11.41 14.25
N GLY A 94 2.16 -10.83 13.58
CA GLY A 94 1.03 -11.57 13.02
C GLY A 94 1.46 -12.59 11.96
N GLY A 95 2.42 -12.23 11.10
CA GLY A 95 3.03 -13.15 10.14
C GLY A 95 3.77 -14.32 10.82
N MET A 96 4.59 -14.02 11.83
CA MET A 96 5.29 -15.03 12.63
C MET A 96 4.34 -15.96 13.39
N GLN A 97 3.27 -15.42 13.99
CA GLN A 97 2.30 -16.22 14.73
C GLN A 97 1.50 -17.16 13.82
N HIS A 98 1.11 -16.69 12.61
CA HIS A 98 0.50 -17.56 11.61
C HIS A 98 1.45 -18.68 11.16
N ALA A 99 2.73 -18.37 10.89
CA ALA A 99 3.72 -19.38 10.54
C ALA A 99 3.98 -20.39 11.67
N TYR A 100 4.03 -19.92 12.93
CA TYR A 100 4.17 -20.79 14.10
C TYR A 100 2.98 -21.74 14.26
N ARG A 101 1.74 -21.24 14.15
CA ARG A 101 0.52 -22.07 14.21
C ARG A 101 0.49 -23.11 13.08
N ARG A 102 0.90 -22.75 11.85
CA ARG A 102 1.03 -23.71 10.73
C ARG A 102 2.11 -24.78 10.99
N ARG A 103 3.29 -24.40 11.51
CA ARG A 103 4.33 -25.36 11.94
C ARG A 103 3.84 -26.31 13.03
N ALA A 104 3.03 -25.83 13.97
CA ALA A 104 2.45 -26.65 15.03
C ALA A 104 1.40 -27.63 14.47
N ALA A 105 0.55 -27.20 13.53
CA ALA A 105 -0.42 -28.07 12.85
C ALA A 105 0.26 -29.16 12.01
N ALA A 106 1.24 -28.81 11.17
CA ALA A 106 1.98 -29.79 10.36
C ALA A 106 2.82 -30.78 11.19
N ARG A 107 3.15 -30.45 12.44
CA ARG A 107 3.76 -31.38 13.42
C ARG A 107 2.75 -32.31 14.10
N ARG A 108 1.45 -31.99 14.06
CA ARG A 108 0.37 -32.86 14.54
C ARG A 108 -0.02 -33.86 13.47
N THR A 109 -0.30 -33.42 12.24
CA THR A 109 -0.60 -34.33 11.12
C THR A 109 0.53 -35.35 10.93
N ARG A 110 1.80 -34.93 10.88
CA ARG A 110 2.94 -35.84 10.76
C ARG A 110 3.15 -36.78 11.98
N ARG A 111 2.53 -36.50 13.12
CA ARG A 111 2.46 -37.42 14.28
C ARG A 111 1.27 -38.38 14.17
N GLU A 112 0.13 -37.91 13.65
CA GLU A 112 -1.06 -38.70 13.36
C GLU A 112 -0.75 -39.72 12.25
N ASP A 113 -0.22 -39.27 11.10
CA ASP A 113 0.28 -40.11 10.00
C ASP A 113 1.29 -41.18 10.51
N GLY A 114 2.21 -40.78 11.39
CA GLY A 114 3.22 -41.68 11.97
C GLY A 114 2.67 -42.65 13.03
N ALA A 115 1.54 -42.31 13.68
CA ALA A 115 0.86 -43.19 14.61
C ALA A 115 0.07 -44.28 13.86
N ASP A 116 -0.63 -43.93 12.77
CA ASP A 116 -1.33 -44.89 11.91
C ASP A 116 -0.37 -45.91 11.26
N ILE A 117 0.81 -45.45 10.83
CA ILE A 117 1.87 -46.35 10.32
C ILE A 117 2.32 -47.33 11.41
N ASN A 118 2.56 -46.86 12.64
CA ASN A 118 2.90 -47.74 13.76
C ASN A 118 1.75 -48.67 14.17
N HIS A 119 0.50 -48.24 14.06
CA HIS A 119 -0.65 -49.08 14.38
C HIS A 119 -0.84 -50.20 13.35
N ARG A 120 -0.66 -49.91 12.06
CA ARG A 120 -0.61 -50.92 10.99
C ARG A 120 0.58 -51.87 11.13
N GLY A 121 1.75 -51.35 11.53
CA GLY A 121 2.93 -52.17 11.83
C GLY A 121 2.66 -53.18 12.95
N ARG A 122 2.02 -52.75 14.05
CA ARG A 122 1.69 -53.65 15.17
C ARG A 122 0.61 -54.69 14.84
N THR A 123 -0.30 -54.41 13.92
CA THR A 123 -1.24 -55.44 13.40
C THR A 123 -0.61 -56.42 12.42
N ALA A 124 0.50 -56.06 11.77
CA ALA A 124 1.23 -56.94 10.85
C ALA A 124 2.29 -57.81 11.54
N ALA A 125 2.73 -57.44 12.74
CA ALA A 125 3.71 -58.17 13.54
C ALA A 125 3.07 -59.09 14.62
N GLY A 126 1.85 -59.59 14.35
CA GLY A 126 0.99 -60.28 15.32
C GLY A 126 0.47 -61.64 14.87
N THR A 127 1.13 -62.30 13.92
CA THR A 127 0.77 -63.63 13.41
C THR A 127 1.98 -64.56 13.53
N GLY A 128 1.96 -65.44 14.54
CA GLY A 128 3.08 -66.30 14.92
C GLY A 128 2.68 -67.37 15.93
N GLU A 129 1.75 -68.22 15.50
CA GLU A 129 1.51 -69.61 15.96
C GLU A 129 1.42 -69.92 17.47
N SER A 130 0.21 -70.30 17.92
CA SER A 130 0.03 -71.34 18.94
C SER A 130 -1.35 -72.00 18.76
N GLU A 131 -1.34 -73.14 18.07
CA GLU A 131 -2.24 -74.32 18.13
C GLU A 131 -3.72 -74.21 18.55
N ALA A 132 -4.57 -74.97 17.84
CA ALA A 132 -6.00 -75.11 18.13
C ALA A 132 -6.32 -76.36 18.96
N SER A 133 -7.40 -76.29 19.75
CA SER A 133 -8.15 -77.47 20.18
C SER A 133 -9.63 -77.13 20.35
N SER A 134 -10.50 -78.13 20.46
CA SER A 134 -11.95 -77.99 20.23
C SER A 134 -12.82 -78.57 21.34
N SER A 135 -14.10 -78.17 21.30
CA SER A 135 -15.28 -78.97 21.69
C SER A 135 -15.74 -79.06 23.15
N SER A 136 -16.98 -78.59 23.35
CA SER A 136 -18.10 -79.28 24.03
C SER A 136 -18.38 -79.04 25.52
N SER A 137 -19.65 -79.30 25.86
CA SER A 137 -20.27 -79.45 27.19
C SER A 137 -20.41 -78.20 28.09
N THR A 138 -21.35 -78.13 29.04
CA THR A 138 -22.83 -78.14 28.97
C THR A 138 -23.40 -77.81 30.35
N LEU A 139 -24.48 -77.02 30.44
CA LEU A 139 -25.24 -76.70 31.69
C LEU A 139 -24.38 -75.90 32.72
N GLU A 140 -24.91 -75.19 33.72
CA GLU A 140 -26.28 -74.85 34.13
C GLU A 140 -26.29 -73.49 34.88
N GLY A 141 -27.45 -72.93 35.26
CA GLY A 141 -27.52 -71.99 36.39
C GLY A 141 -27.95 -70.53 36.14
N THR A 142 -29.24 -70.34 35.89
CA THR A 142 -30.11 -69.24 36.41
C THR A 142 -29.48 -67.98 37.05
N ALA A 143 -29.68 -66.81 36.42
CA ALA A 143 -29.95 -65.54 37.11
C ALA A 143 -30.71 -64.55 36.20
N THR A 144 -31.96 -64.21 36.55
CA THR A 144 -32.79 -63.21 35.86
C THR A 144 -32.41 -61.79 36.33
N PRO A 145 -32.34 -60.76 35.45
CA PRO A 145 -31.79 -59.46 35.83
C PRO A 145 -32.75 -58.59 36.65
N PRO A 146 -32.23 -57.62 37.44
CA PRO A 146 -33.04 -56.54 37.99
C PRO A 146 -33.47 -55.60 36.85
N ASP A 147 -34.78 -55.36 36.75
CA ASP A 147 -35.39 -54.57 35.67
C ASP A 147 -35.12 -53.05 35.83
N THR A 148 -35.28 -52.36 34.71
CA THR A 148 -35.27 -50.92 34.47
C THR A 148 -35.74 -50.03 35.62
N ASN A 149 -35.09 -48.87 35.73
CA ASN A 149 -35.79 -47.67 36.14
C ASN A 149 -36.13 -46.84 34.89
N LYS A 150 -37.41 -46.83 34.53
CA LYS A 150 -37.95 -46.19 33.31
C LYS A 150 -37.67 -44.69 33.28
N HIS A 151 -37.24 -44.18 32.13
CA HIS A 151 -37.84 -42.95 31.57
C HIS A 151 -37.73 -42.82 30.04
N THR A 152 -38.05 -43.90 29.33
CA THR A 152 -38.27 -43.83 27.87
C THR A 152 -39.50 -42.96 27.57
N ARG A 153 -39.33 -41.87 26.80
CA ARG A 153 -40.47 -41.17 26.19
C ARG A 153 -40.31 -41.06 24.67
N GLY A 154 -40.52 -42.21 24.03
CA GLY A 154 -41.01 -42.33 22.65
C GLY A 154 -40.16 -41.71 21.54
N LYS A 155 -39.20 -42.48 21.02
CA LYS A 155 -38.94 -42.55 19.56
C LYS A 155 -38.48 -43.96 19.21
N ALA A 156 -39.02 -44.51 18.11
CA ALA A 156 -38.51 -45.72 17.50
C ALA A 156 -37.11 -45.45 16.92
N PRO A 157 -36.25 -46.47 16.75
CA PRO A 157 -35.03 -46.34 15.96
C PRO A 157 -35.42 -45.96 14.51
N ASP A 158 -34.89 -44.84 14.05
CA ASP A 158 -35.12 -44.34 12.69
C ASP A 158 -34.10 -45.00 11.75
N GLU A 159 -34.57 -45.84 10.81
CA GLU A 159 -33.75 -46.52 9.80
C GLU A 159 -32.94 -45.54 8.92
N ARG A 160 -33.23 -44.24 8.97
CA ARG A 160 -32.47 -43.20 8.26
C ARG A 160 -31.21 -42.73 9.00
N GLN A 161 -30.92 -43.26 10.19
CA GLN A 161 -29.64 -42.99 10.87
C GLN A 161 -28.51 -43.80 10.22
N PRO A 162 -27.44 -43.16 9.72
CA PRO A 162 -26.34 -43.89 9.08
C PRO A 162 -25.56 -44.72 10.11
N LEU A 163 -25.41 -46.01 9.83
CA LEU A 163 -24.77 -47.02 10.69
C LEU A 163 -23.25 -46.85 10.90
N LEU A 164 -22.69 -45.70 10.51
CA LEU A 164 -21.29 -45.34 10.72
C LEU A 164 -21.21 -43.99 11.44
N PRO A 165 -20.49 -43.89 12.57
CA PRO A 165 -20.24 -42.60 13.19
C PRO A 165 -19.38 -41.76 12.25
N ARG A 166 -20.01 -40.81 11.56
CA ARG A 166 -19.31 -39.75 10.86
C ARG A 166 -18.64 -38.89 11.93
N ASP A 167 -17.31 -38.80 11.91
CA ASP A 167 -16.51 -37.96 12.82
C ASP A 167 -16.80 -36.46 12.63
N GLY A 168 -17.98 -36.06 13.08
CA GLY A 168 -18.38 -34.69 13.25
C GLY A 168 -17.63 -34.12 14.43
N VAL A 169 -16.43 -33.58 14.17
CA VAL A 169 -15.76 -32.65 15.08
C VAL A 169 -16.80 -31.65 15.56
N GLU A 170 -17.21 -31.73 16.82
CA GLU A 170 -18.23 -30.85 17.37
C GLU A 170 -17.80 -29.40 17.17
N SER A 171 -18.49 -28.70 16.27
CA SER A 171 -18.23 -27.31 15.95
C SER A 171 -18.70 -26.46 17.12
N LYS A 172 -17.87 -26.39 18.17
CA LYS A 172 -18.11 -25.62 19.40
C LYS A 172 -18.56 -24.22 18.99
N LYS A 173 -19.84 -23.92 19.27
CA LYS A 173 -20.50 -22.69 18.82
C LYS A 173 -19.59 -21.49 19.15
N PRO A 174 -19.22 -20.65 18.17
CA PRO A 174 -18.20 -19.63 18.38
C PRO A 174 -18.67 -18.68 19.48
N GLY A 175 -17.88 -18.58 20.56
CA GLY A 175 -18.22 -17.74 21.72
C GLY A 175 -18.51 -16.30 21.31
N VAL A 176 -19.37 -15.61 22.06
CA VAL A 176 -19.93 -14.29 21.70
C VAL A 176 -18.84 -13.28 21.28
N LEU A 177 -17.71 -13.25 22.01
CA LEU A 177 -16.55 -12.42 21.69
C LEU A 177 -15.97 -12.70 20.29
N SER A 178 -15.91 -13.97 19.87
CA SER A 178 -15.47 -14.34 18.53
C SER A 178 -16.45 -13.81 17.47
N CYS A 179 -17.76 -13.99 17.67
CA CYS A 179 -18.78 -13.44 16.77
C CYS A 179 -18.68 -11.90 16.65
N MET A 180 -18.43 -11.20 17.76
CA MET A 180 -18.16 -9.75 17.75
C MET A 180 -16.88 -9.41 16.96
N LEU A 181 -15.77 -10.10 17.20
CA LEU A 181 -14.51 -9.89 16.45
C LEU A 181 -14.68 -10.17 14.95
N HIS A 182 -15.46 -11.18 14.56
CA HIS A 182 -15.83 -11.46 13.18
C HIS A 182 -16.64 -10.31 12.56
N ARG A 183 -17.65 -9.78 13.26
CA ARG A 183 -18.43 -8.61 12.82
C ARG A 183 -17.57 -7.34 12.69
N VAL A 184 -16.67 -7.06 13.64
CA VAL A 184 -15.74 -5.92 13.58
C VAL A 184 -14.77 -6.06 12.41
N LYS A 185 -14.18 -7.25 12.20
CA LYS A 185 -13.30 -7.51 11.05
C LYS A 185 -14.05 -7.37 9.72
N ALA A 186 -15.28 -7.87 9.63
CA ALA A 186 -16.15 -7.69 8.47
C ALA A 186 -16.42 -6.20 8.19
N TRP A 187 -16.80 -5.43 9.23
CA TRP A 187 -17.03 -3.99 9.10
C TRP A 187 -15.78 -3.25 8.63
N LEU A 188 -14.59 -3.55 9.15
CA LEU A 188 -13.32 -2.95 8.72
C LEU A 188 -12.95 -3.30 7.26
N MET A 189 -13.31 -4.50 6.81
CA MET A 189 -13.08 -4.97 5.43
C MET A 189 -14.07 -4.37 4.43
N PHE A 190 -15.30 -4.07 4.85
CA PHE A 190 -16.36 -3.53 4.00
C PHE A 190 -15.96 -2.18 3.37
N GLN A 191 -16.39 -1.98 2.13
CA GLN A 191 -16.22 -0.74 1.38
C GLN A 191 -17.59 -0.13 1.04
N PRO A 192 -17.90 1.08 1.55
CA PRO A 192 -19.11 1.81 1.21
C PRO A 192 -19.26 2.09 -0.30
N PRO A 193 -20.50 2.33 -0.79
CA PRO A 193 -20.72 2.83 -2.14
C PRO A 193 -20.06 4.22 -2.34
N PRO A 194 -19.78 4.62 -3.60
CA PRO A 194 -19.36 5.99 -3.89
C PRO A 194 -20.42 7.01 -3.45
N ILE A 195 -19.99 8.17 -2.96
CA ILE A 195 -20.91 9.27 -2.62
C ILE A 195 -21.66 9.69 -3.90
N PRO A 196 -23.01 9.65 -3.95
CA PRO A 196 -23.77 9.84 -5.19
C PRO A 196 -23.45 11.16 -5.91
N VAL A 197 -23.52 12.28 -5.20
CA VAL A 197 -23.39 13.65 -5.76
C VAL A 197 -22.00 13.93 -6.37
N VAL A 198 -20.94 13.34 -5.82
CA VAL A 198 -19.54 13.62 -6.21
C VAL A 198 -18.91 12.44 -6.95
N HIS A 199 -19.67 11.34 -7.13
CA HIS A 199 -19.21 10.01 -7.52
C HIS A 199 -17.90 9.56 -6.84
N LYS A 200 -17.62 10.07 -5.62
CA LYS A 200 -16.34 9.94 -4.92
C LYS A 200 -16.27 8.56 -4.28
N GLN A 201 -15.41 7.70 -4.81
CA GLN A 201 -15.16 6.38 -4.24
C GLN A 201 -14.54 6.50 -2.86
N LEU A 202 -15.12 5.80 -1.89
CA LEU A 202 -14.59 5.68 -0.54
C LEU A 202 -13.70 4.42 -0.44
N PRO A 203 -12.62 4.43 0.36
CA PRO A 203 -11.83 3.25 0.65
C PRO A 203 -12.58 2.34 1.65
N SER A 204 -12.00 1.19 2.05
CA SER A 204 -12.67 0.35 3.07
C SER A 204 -12.74 1.07 4.43
N ASN A 205 -13.67 0.69 5.30
CA ASN A 205 -13.87 1.37 6.58
C ASN A 205 -12.60 1.41 7.44
N GLY A 206 -11.79 0.33 7.45
CA GLY A 206 -10.50 0.32 8.15
C GLY A 206 -9.47 1.28 7.53
N GLN A 207 -9.47 1.46 6.21
CA GLN A 207 -8.63 2.46 5.54
C GLN A 207 -9.12 3.88 5.82
N SER A 208 -10.44 4.11 5.84
CA SER A 208 -11.05 5.38 6.24
C SER A 208 -10.68 5.74 7.68
N LEU A 209 -10.75 4.79 8.61
CA LEU A 209 -10.38 4.99 10.02
C LEU A 209 -8.89 5.34 10.17
N ALA A 210 -7.99 4.67 9.44
CA ALA A 210 -6.56 4.99 9.45
C ALA A 210 -6.26 6.40 8.90
N ILE A 211 -6.97 6.82 7.85
CA ILE A 211 -6.87 8.19 7.31
C ILE A 211 -7.42 9.21 8.32
N LEU A 212 -8.58 8.95 8.94
CA LEU A 212 -9.18 9.83 9.94
C LEU A 212 -8.31 9.96 11.20
N ALA A 213 -7.67 8.88 11.65
CA ALA A 213 -6.72 8.93 12.76
C ALA A 213 -5.47 9.78 12.42
N PHE A 214 -4.93 9.65 11.21
CA PHE A 214 -3.79 10.45 10.74
C PHE A 214 -4.13 11.95 10.57
N LEU A 215 -5.31 12.27 10.04
CA LEU A 215 -5.80 13.66 9.96
C LEU A 215 -6.13 14.20 11.37
N GLY A 216 -6.73 13.39 12.23
CA GLY A 216 -7.03 13.72 13.63
C GLY A 216 -5.78 14.02 14.45
N LEU A 217 -4.65 13.33 14.18
CA LEU A 217 -3.35 13.65 14.78
C LEU A 217 -2.90 15.07 14.40
N ASN A 218 -3.08 15.48 13.14
CA ASN A 218 -2.74 16.85 12.71
C ASN A 218 -3.66 17.90 13.35
N VAL A 219 -4.97 17.61 13.45
CA VAL A 219 -5.93 18.48 14.16
C VAL A 219 -5.59 18.59 15.65
N PHE A 220 -5.17 17.50 16.30
CA PHE A 220 -4.66 17.52 17.67
C PHE A 220 -3.44 18.44 17.79
N TYR A 221 -2.41 18.27 16.96
CA TYR A 221 -1.21 19.12 17.01
C TYR A 221 -1.50 20.61 16.68
N LEU A 222 -2.55 20.90 15.90
CA LEU A 222 -3.02 22.26 15.65
C LEU A 222 -3.68 22.88 16.89
N LEU A 223 -4.59 22.15 17.55
CA LEU A 223 -5.49 22.69 18.56
C LEU A 223 -5.09 22.40 20.02
N PHE A 224 -4.14 21.50 20.28
CA PHE A 224 -3.78 21.11 21.65
C PHE A 224 -3.26 22.28 22.49
N ARG A 225 -3.94 22.58 23.60
CA ARG A 225 -3.68 23.76 24.45
C ARG A 225 -3.66 25.08 23.66
N LEU A 226 -4.59 25.26 22.73
CA LEU A 226 -4.87 26.53 22.07
C LEU A 226 -6.15 27.15 22.67
N GLU A 227 -6.06 28.34 23.25
CA GLU A 227 -7.24 29.10 23.69
C GLU A 227 -7.71 30.00 22.55
N PHE A 228 -8.99 29.96 22.18
CA PHE A 228 -9.54 30.76 21.08
C PHE A 228 -9.76 32.22 21.48
N THR A 229 -8.69 33.01 21.48
CA THR A 229 -8.70 34.46 21.77
C THR A 229 -8.12 35.25 20.60
N ALA A 230 -8.45 36.55 20.51
CA ALA A 230 -7.94 37.44 19.48
C ALA A 230 -6.40 37.59 19.48
N MET A 231 -5.74 37.43 20.64
CA MET A 231 -4.27 37.41 20.74
C MET A 231 -3.68 36.10 20.20
N ASN A 232 -4.36 34.98 20.42
CA ASN A 232 -3.88 33.65 20.05
C ASN A 232 -4.13 33.27 18.57
N ILE A 233 -4.79 34.13 17.78
CA ILE A 233 -4.94 33.92 16.33
C ILE A 233 -3.58 33.86 15.61
N PHE A 234 -2.56 34.57 16.14
CA PHE A 234 -1.18 34.43 15.68
C PHE A 234 -0.61 33.04 15.97
N VAL A 235 -0.86 32.47 17.17
CA VAL A 235 -0.41 31.11 17.55
C VAL A 235 -1.07 30.06 16.66
N PHE A 236 -2.35 30.23 16.34
CA PHE A 236 -3.06 29.38 15.37
C PHE A 236 -2.41 29.45 13.97
N ALA A 237 -2.13 30.67 13.48
CA ALA A 237 -1.49 30.87 12.17
C ALA A 237 -0.05 30.30 12.12
N ASP A 238 0.76 30.51 13.16
CA ASP A 238 2.11 29.93 13.27
C ASP A 238 2.05 28.40 13.29
N ARG A 239 1.13 27.80 14.05
CA ARG A 239 0.91 26.34 14.06
C ARG A 239 0.50 25.78 12.70
N CYS A 240 -0.36 26.47 11.94
CA CYS A 240 -0.65 26.08 10.56
C CYS A 240 0.61 26.06 9.69
N GLY A 241 1.44 27.12 9.75
CA GLY A 241 2.71 27.19 9.01
C GLY A 241 3.73 26.11 9.43
N LEU A 242 3.85 25.86 10.73
CA LEU A 242 4.70 24.80 11.28
C LEU A 242 4.21 23.40 10.87
N LEU A 243 2.90 23.15 10.86
CA LEU A 243 2.30 21.88 10.44
C LEU A 243 2.50 21.59 8.95
N ILE A 244 2.44 22.61 8.08
CA ILE A 244 2.84 22.46 6.67
C ILE A 244 4.29 21.99 6.60
N ALA A 245 5.19 22.70 7.29
CA ALA A 245 6.62 22.41 7.24
C ALA A 245 6.96 20.98 7.71
N VAL A 246 6.55 20.58 8.92
CA VAL A 246 6.92 19.25 9.47
C VAL A 246 6.36 18.07 8.66
N ASN A 247 5.29 18.28 7.88
CA ASN A 247 4.67 17.25 7.04
C ASN A 247 5.29 17.11 5.64
N LEU A 248 6.07 18.07 5.15
CA LEU A 248 6.65 18.02 3.80
C LEU A 248 7.44 16.73 3.50
N PRO A 249 8.33 16.23 4.39
CA PRO A 249 9.02 14.96 4.14
C PRO A 249 8.06 13.80 3.93
N LEU A 250 7.00 13.73 4.74
CA LEU A 250 6.02 12.65 4.70
C LEU A 250 5.14 12.71 3.43
N LEU A 251 4.76 13.92 3.00
CA LEU A 251 4.03 14.15 1.75
C LEU A 251 4.82 13.62 0.54
N TYR A 252 6.13 13.88 0.51
CA TYR A 252 7.03 13.40 -0.55
C TYR A 252 7.31 11.90 -0.42
N LEU A 253 7.48 11.39 0.80
CA LEU A 253 7.73 9.98 1.07
C LEU A 253 6.56 9.10 0.60
N PHE A 254 5.31 9.50 0.84
CA PHE A 254 4.13 8.79 0.34
C PHE A 254 3.99 8.81 -1.19
N ALA A 255 4.56 9.81 -1.88
CA ALA A 255 4.58 9.90 -3.35
C ALA A 255 5.72 9.11 -4.01
N ALA A 256 6.82 8.88 -3.28
CA ALA A 256 7.98 8.13 -3.77
C ALA A 256 7.61 6.66 -4.06
N LYS A 257 8.14 6.09 -5.14
CA LYS A 257 7.92 4.67 -5.47
C LYS A 257 8.87 3.76 -4.71
N ASN A 258 10.09 4.24 -4.50
CA ASN A 258 11.16 3.52 -3.83
C ASN A 258 11.26 4.02 -2.38
N GLN A 259 10.22 3.75 -1.58
CA GLN A 259 10.10 4.20 -0.18
C GLN A 259 10.22 3.02 0.82
N PRO A 260 10.89 3.22 1.98
CA PRO A 260 11.05 2.19 3.01
C PRO A 260 9.72 1.71 3.62
N ILE A 261 8.67 2.55 3.65
CA ILE A 261 7.35 2.18 4.19
C ILE A 261 6.79 0.92 3.51
N THR A 262 7.08 0.73 2.21
CA THR A 262 6.74 -0.50 1.47
C THR A 262 7.37 -1.76 2.07
N TRP A 263 8.61 -1.67 2.57
CA TRP A 263 9.32 -2.77 3.21
C TRP A 263 8.83 -3.04 4.63
N LEU A 264 8.60 -1.99 5.44
CA LEU A 264 8.06 -2.14 6.80
C LEU A 264 6.63 -2.73 6.79
N THR A 265 5.74 -2.10 6.03
CA THR A 265 4.28 -2.36 6.13
C THR A 265 3.79 -3.46 5.18
N GLY A 266 4.51 -3.71 4.08
CA GLY A 266 4.07 -4.60 3.00
C GLY A 266 2.99 -4.02 2.06
N TYR A 267 2.59 -2.75 2.21
CA TYR A 267 1.69 -2.09 1.27
C TYR A 267 2.46 -1.48 0.09
N SER A 268 1.89 -1.54 -1.11
CA SER A 268 2.47 -0.90 -2.30
C SER A 268 2.41 0.63 -2.20
N TYR A 269 3.37 1.34 -2.83
CA TYR A 269 3.33 2.81 -2.91
C TYR A 269 1.99 3.31 -3.50
N ALA A 270 1.36 2.53 -4.40
CA ALA A 270 0.06 2.85 -4.99
C ALA A 270 -1.06 2.88 -3.93
N SER A 271 -0.98 2.00 -2.92
CA SER A 271 -1.85 2.04 -1.75
C SER A 271 -1.54 3.25 -0.85
N LEU A 272 -0.25 3.51 -0.58
CA LEU A 272 0.20 4.62 0.27
C LEU A 272 -0.10 6.00 -0.33
N ASN A 273 -0.21 6.12 -1.66
CA ASN A 273 -0.59 7.34 -2.37
C ASN A 273 -2.00 7.86 -1.98
N ILE A 274 -2.83 7.09 -1.27
CA ILE A 274 -4.06 7.65 -0.65
C ILE A 274 -3.73 8.66 0.46
N PHE A 275 -2.67 8.41 1.24
CA PHE A 275 -2.21 9.32 2.29
C PHE A 275 -1.52 10.54 1.70
N HIS A 276 -0.73 10.41 0.63
CA HIS A 276 -0.19 11.57 -0.12
C HIS A 276 -1.31 12.53 -0.52
N ARG A 277 -2.40 12.03 -1.13
CA ARG A 277 -3.55 12.87 -1.53
C ARG A 277 -4.23 13.55 -0.33
N ARG A 278 -4.52 12.81 0.75
CA ARG A 278 -5.20 13.36 1.93
C ARG A 278 -4.33 14.34 2.73
N LEU A 279 -3.02 14.11 2.74
CA LEU A 279 -2.05 15.04 3.32
C LEU A 279 -1.90 16.30 2.46
N GLY A 280 -1.85 16.18 1.14
CA GLY A 280 -1.83 17.33 0.22
C GLY A 280 -3.08 18.20 0.36
N GLU A 281 -4.27 17.58 0.38
CA GLU A 281 -5.55 18.25 0.68
C GLU A 281 -5.49 19.01 2.02
N LEU A 282 -4.90 18.40 3.06
CA LEU A 282 -4.71 19.04 4.37
C LEU A 282 -3.69 20.19 4.34
N LEU A 283 -2.56 20.05 3.64
CA LEU A 283 -1.51 21.10 3.65
C LEU A 283 -1.97 22.36 2.89
N CYS A 284 -2.77 22.22 1.84
CA CYS A 284 -3.42 23.36 1.18
C CYS A 284 -4.44 24.02 2.13
N LEU A 285 -5.30 23.25 2.81
CA LEU A 285 -6.20 23.79 3.84
C LEU A 285 -5.45 24.53 4.96
N LEU A 286 -4.30 24.01 5.41
CA LEU A 286 -3.44 24.69 6.38
C LEU A 286 -2.78 25.95 5.80
N ALA A 287 -2.45 25.99 4.51
CA ALA A 287 -1.92 27.19 3.85
C ALA A 287 -2.99 28.29 3.78
N LEU A 288 -4.23 27.95 3.44
CA LEU A 288 -5.38 28.84 3.51
C LEU A 288 -5.64 29.34 4.94
N LEU A 289 -5.64 28.46 5.94
CA LEU A 289 -5.84 28.84 7.34
C LEU A 289 -4.68 29.69 7.89
N HIS A 290 -3.45 29.45 7.45
CA HIS A 290 -2.30 30.30 7.75
C HIS A 290 -2.47 31.69 7.12
N GLY A 291 -2.77 31.77 5.82
CA GLY A 291 -2.96 33.04 5.11
C GLY A 291 -4.10 33.87 5.68
N LEU A 292 -5.27 33.27 5.95
CA LEU A 292 -6.41 33.93 6.60
C LEU A 292 -6.09 34.35 8.03
N GLY A 293 -5.39 33.51 8.81
CA GLY A 293 -4.95 33.83 10.16
C GLY A 293 -3.99 35.02 10.19
N MET A 294 -2.99 35.05 9.31
CA MET A 294 -2.06 36.17 9.17
C MET A 294 -2.73 37.45 8.67
N PHE A 295 -3.75 37.33 7.80
CA PHE A 295 -4.59 38.48 7.40
C PHE A 295 -5.45 39.00 8.57
N THR A 296 -5.94 38.12 9.45
CA THR A 296 -6.67 38.51 10.66
C THR A 296 -5.74 39.16 11.69
N VAL A 297 -4.51 38.68 11.85
CA VAL A 297 -3.44 39.37 12.62
C VAL A 297 -3.20 40.77 12.06
N TRP A 298 -3.08 40.91 10.73
CA TRP A 298 -2.93 42.23 10.12
C TRP A 298 -4.13 43.13 10.42
N TYR A 299 -5.36 42.68 10.13
CA TYR A 299 -6.57 43.50 10.25
C TYR A 299 -6.89 43.90 11.70
N GLY A 300 -6.73 42.97 12.64
CA GLY A 300 -7.12 43.15 14.04
C GLY A 300 -6.02 43.69 14.96
N LEU A 301 -4.74 43.46 14.66
CA LEU A 301 -3.62 43.83 15.55
C LEU A 301 -2.67 44.84 14.90
N LEU A 302 -2.28 44.66 13.62
CA LEU A 302 -1.28 45.53 12.99
C LEU A 302 -1.88 46.81 12.39
N ARG A 303 -3.07 46.73 11.78
CA ARG A 303 -3.76 47.87 11.16
C ARG A 303 -4.10 49.00 12.15
N PRO A 304 -4.57 48.72 13.39
CA PRO A 304 -4.74 49.77 14.41
C PRO A 304 -3.43 50.48 14.76
N LEU A 305 -2.30 49.77 14.74
CA LEU A 305 -0.95 50.29 14.98
C LEU A 305 -0.33 50.99 13.74
N GLY A 306 -1.17 51.52 12.83
CA GLY A 306 -0.75 52.23 11.63
C GLY A 306 -0.11 51.38 10.53
N PHE A 307 -0.12 50.05 10.63
CA PHE A 307 0.54 49.19 9.66
C PHE A 307 -0.32 48.96 8.41
N SER A 308 -0.05 49.73 7.34
CA SER A 308 -0.82 49.68 6.09
C SER A 308 -0.77 48.31 5.40
N LEU A 309 -1.81 48.01 4.60
CA LEU A 309 -1.89 46.75 3.85
C LEU A 309 -0.73 46.59 2.85
N SER A 310 -0.31 47.68 2.19
CA SER A 310 0.85 47.67 1.31
C SER A 310 2.13 47.35 2.07
N ARG A 311 2.37 48.01 3.23
CA ARG A 311 3.54 47.73 4.08
C ARG A 311 3.55 46.27 4.56
N PHE A 312 2.39 45.69 4.86
CA PHE A 312 2.26 44.28 5.22
C PHE A 312 2.61 43.35 4.06
N ILE A 313 1.92 43.47 2.92
CA ILE A 313 2.10 42.59 1.75
C ILE A 313 3.54 42.63 1.22
N PHE A 314 4.17 43.80 1.16
CA PHE A 314 5.53 43.96 0.64
C PHE A 314 6.64 43.65 1.66
N THR A 315 6.34 43.27 2.90
CA THR A 315 7.38 42.68 3.77
C THR A 315 7.90 41.37 3.17
N ARG A 316 9.22 41.13 3.24
CA ARG A 316 9.87 39.93 2.67
C ARG A 316 9.23 38.61 3.13
N VAL A 317 8.79 38.53 4.38
CA VAL A 317 8.14 37.32 4.90
C VAL A 317 6.75 37.14 4.27
N VAL A 318 5.92 38.19 4.24
CA VAL A 318 4.54 38.08 3.71
C VAL A 318 4.53 37.92 2.19
N SER A 319 5.40 38.58 1.44
CA SER A 319 5.43 38.49 -0.04
C SER A 319 5.79 37.07 -0.50
N PHE A 320 6.86 36.47 0.03
CA PHE A 320 7.19 35.07 -0.26
C PHE A 320 6.17 34.08 0.35
N GLY A 321 5.50 34.43 1.45
CA GLY A 321 4.37 33.66 2.00
C GLY A 321 3.16 33.65 1.06
N LEU A 322 2.80 34.79 0.47
CA LEU A 322 1.70 34.95 -0.48
C LEU A 322 2.00 34.22 -1.80
N LEU A 323 3.23 34.32 -2.32
CA LEU A 323 3.67 33.52 -3.47
C LEU A 323 3.59 32.02 -3.19
N THR A 324 4.02 31.58 -2.00
CA THR A 324 3.91 30.18 -1.55
C THR A 324 2.45 29.73 -1.52
N PHE A 325 1.57 30.53 -0.90
CA PHE A 325 0.12 30.27 -0.82
C PHE A 325 -0.51 30.11 -2.22
N VAL A 326 -0.25 31.05 -3.13
CA VAL A 326 -0.75 30.99 -4.52
C VAL A 326 -0.28 29.71 -5.23
N CYS A 327 0.98 29.28 -5.05
CA CYS A 327 1.45 28.01 -5.60
C CYS A 327 0.67 26.80 -5.03
N TYR A 328 0.44 26.73 -3.71
CA TYR A 328 -0.26 25.59 -3.10
C TYR A 328 -1.76 25.55 -3.42
N GLU A 329 -2.45 26.68 -3.55
CA GLU A 329 -3.86 26.71 -3.98
C GLU A 329 -4.02 26.35 -5.46
N LEU A 330 -3.10 26.79 -6.33
CA LEU A 330 -3.09 26.36 -7.73
C LEU A 330 -2.77 24.86 -7.86
N VAL A 331 -1.88 24.32 -7.02
CA VAL A 331 -1.66 22.85 -6.90
C VAL A 331 -2.95 22.15 -6.47
N TYR A 332 -3.69 22.68 -5.49
CA TYR A 332 -4.95 22.08 -5.02
C TYR A 332 -6.01 22.04 -6.14
N VAL A 333 -6.28 23.19 -6.78
CA VAL A 333 -7.29 23.32 -7.85
C VAL A 333 -6.97 22.42 -9.04
N THR A 334 -5.71 22.39 -9.50
CA THR A 334 -5.30 21.52 -10.62
C THR A 334 -5.28 20.03 -10.25
N SER A 335 -5.16 19.69 -8.96
CA SER A 335 -5.20 18.31 -8.46
C SER A 335 -6.62 17.77 -8.27
N LEU A 336 -7.66 18.61 -8.38
CA LEU A 336 -9.07 18.18 -8.29
C LEU A 336 -9.40 17.10 -9.32
N ARG A 337 -10.23 16.12 -8.92
CA ARG A 337 -10.55 14.95 -9.76
C ARG A 337 -11.08 15.34 -11.13
N SER A 338 -11.95 16.35 -11.20
CA SER A 338 -12.54 16.83 -12.46
C SER A 338 -11.46 17.35 -13.42
N PHE A 339 -10.55 18.20 -12.94
CA PHE A 339 -9.43 18.72 -13.75
C PHE A 339 -8.52 17.58 -14.23
N ARG A 340 -8.14 16.66 -13.34
CA ARG A 340 -7.30 15.50 -13.67
C ARG A 340 -7.95 14.51 -14.64
N ALA A 341 -9.29 14.44 -14.67
CA ALA A 341 -10.03 13.59 -15.61
C ALA A 341 -10.14 14.21 -17.01
N MET A 342 -10.13 15.54 -17.12
CA MET A 342 -10.13 16.25 -18.40
C MET A 342 -8.71 16.35 -18.99
N CYS A 343 -7.73 16.83 -18.20
CA CYS A 343 -6.41 17.23 -18.68
C CYS A 343 -5.28 16.66 -17.80
N TYR A 344 -5.18 15.33 -17.70
CA TYR A 344 -4.20 14.64 -16.84
C TYR A 344 -2.74 15.09 -17.06
N GLU A 345 -2.34 15.31 -18.31
CA GLU A 345 -0.95 15.67 -18.65
C GLU A 345 -0.62 17.11 -18.23
N LEU A 346 -1.56 18.05 -18.41
CA LEU A 346 -1.44 19.42 -17.92
C LEU A 346 -1.43 19.48 -16.39
N PHE A 347 -2.28 18.68 -15.73
CA PHE A 347 -2.22 18.49 -14.27
C PHE A 347 -0.81 18.07 -13.83
N LEU A 348 -0.24 17.04 -14.47
CA LEU A 348 1.06 16.51 -14.07
C LEU A 348 2.19 17.54 -14.25
N ALA A 349 2.15 18.32 -15.33
CA ALA A 349 3.09 19.40 -15.58
C ALA A 349 2.96 20.52 -14.53
N LEU A 350 1.76 21.07 -14.34
CA LEU A 350 1.49 22.16 -13.39
C LEU A 350 1.81 21.73 -11.95
N HIS A 351 1.42 20.51 -11.55
CA HIS A 351 1.68 20.00 -10.21
C HIS A 351 3.18 19.88 -9.90
N VAL A 352 4.02 19.51 -10.87
CA VAL A 352 5.49 19.49 -10.66
C VAL A 352 6.07 20.91 -10.63
N VAL A 353 5.67 21.79 -11.55
CA VAL A 353 6.23 23.15 -11.68
C VAL A 353 5.84 24.03 -10.49
N LEU A 354 4.55 24.08 -10.15
CA LEU A 354 4.05 24.87 -9.02
C LEU A 354 4.61 24.38 -7.69
N GLN A 355 4.78 23.06 -7.52
CA GLN A 355 5.39 22.50 -6.31
C GLN A 355 6.89 22.84 -6.20
N ALA A 356 7.61 22.93 -7.32
CA ALA A 356 9.01 23.37 -7.33
C ALA A 356 9.14 24.85 -6.89
N PHE A 357 8.36 25.75 -7.49
CA PHE A 357 8.30 27.16 -7.08
C PHE A 357 7.81 27.32 -5.63
N GLY A 358 6.79 26.56 -5.22
CA GLY A 358 6.25 26.55 -3.86
C GLY A 358 7.28 26.12 -2.81
N LEU A 359 8.19 25.19 -3.10
CA LEU A 359 9.32 24.87 -2.21
C LEU A 359 10.35 26.01 -2.13
N VAL A 360 10.69 26.64 -3.27
CA VAL A 360 11.66 27.75 -3.30
C VAL A 360 11.14 28.95 -2.51
N PHE A 361 9.88 29.36 -2.74
CA PHE A 361 9.28 30.46 -2.00
C PHE A 361 9.12 30.14 -0.51
N LEU A 362 8.76 28.90 -0.15
CA LEU A 362 8.64 28.48 1.25
C LEU A 362 9.99 28.46 2.00
N PHE A 363 11.09 28.12 1.31
CA PHE A 363 12.46 28.17 1.86
C PHE A 363 12.92 29.61 2.17
N ILE A 364 12.53 30.56 1.33
CA ILE A 364 12.83 31.99 1.51
C ILE A 364 11.91 32.62 2.57
N HIS A 365 10.63 32.26 2.56
CA HIS A 365 9.57 32.79 3.44
C HIS A 365 9.91 32.67 4.95
N HIS A 366 10.42 31.52 5.40
CA HIS A 366 10.68 31.31 6.84
C HIS A 366 11.88 30.40 7.11
N SER A 367 12.70 30.72 8.11
CA SER A 367 13.92 29.96 8.42
C SER A 367 13.64 28.51 8.88
N ARG A 368 12.57 28.29 9.67
CA ARG A 368 12.24 26.97 10.21
C ARG A 368 11.68 25.98 9.16
N SER A 369 11.27 26.44 7.98
CA SER A 369 10.85 25.54 6.89
C SER A 369 12.03 24.87 6.19
N ARG A 370 13.20 25.53 6.16
CA ARG A 370 14.35 25.20 5.30
C ARG A 370 14.83 23.76 5.45
N ILE A 371 14.94 23.27 6.68
CA ILE A 371 15.34 21.88 6.97
C ILE A 371 14.33 20.87 6.41
N TRP A 372 13.03 21.13 6.54
CA TRP A 372 11.98 20.26 6.05
C TRP A 372 11.85 20.29 4.52
N VAL A 373 12.05 21.46 3.90
CA VAL A 373 12.17 21.61 2.44
C VAL A 373 13.40 20.84 1.94
N GLY A 374 14.54 20.93 2.62
CA GLY A 374 15.75 20.18 2.29
C GLY A 374 15.55 18.65 2.35
N ILE A 375 14.89 18.14 3.40
CA ILE A 375 14.57 16.71 3.51
C ILE A 375 13.58 16.27 2.42
N ALA A 376 12.56 17.07 2.11
CA ALA A 376 11.61 16.78 1.02
C ALA A 376 12.29 16.77 -0.35
N LEU A 377 13.22 17.70 -0.60
CA LEU A 377 14.05 17.76 -1.81
C LEU A 377 14.98 16.54 -1.91
N LEU A 378 15.61 16.12 -0.81
CA LEU A 378 16.42 14.91 -0.75
C LEU A 378 15.60 13.67 -1.15
N ILE A 379 14.42 13.48 -0.55
CA ILE A 379 13.50 12.37 -0.89
C ILE A 379 13.10 12.42 -2.38
N PHE A 380 12.84 13.62 -2.92
CA PHE A 380 12.52 13.81 -4.34
C PHE A 380 13.68 13.39 -5.25
N ILE A 381 14.90 13.87 -4.97
CA ILE A 381 16.11 13.57 -5.76
C ILE A 381 16.41 12.07 -5.71
N THR A 382 16.28 11.44 -4.54
CA THR A 382 16.51 9.99 -4.37
C THR A 382 15.51 9.14 -5.15
N ASP A 383 14.19 9.38 -5.07
CA ASP A 383 13.23 8.61 -5.90
C ASP A 383 13.37 8.93 -7.39
N ARG A 384 13.52 10.21 -7.74
CA ARG A 384 13.38 10.65 -9.13
C ARG A 384 14.65 10.52 -9.95
N LEU A 385 15.78 11.08 -9.49
CA LEU A 385 17.03 11.07 -10.25
C LEU A 385 17.76 9.74 -10.04
N ILE A 386 18.02 9.37 -8.78
CA ILE A 386 18.81 8.18 -8.45
C ILE A 386 18.05 6.90 -8.82
N TYR A 387 16.89 6.64 -8.20
CA TYR A 387 16.22 5.35 -8.42
C TYR A 387 15.59 5.20 -9.79
N ARG A 388 14.80 6.16 -10.29
CA ARG A 388 14.14 6.00 -11.61
C ARG A 388 15.07 6.25 -12.78
N LEU A 389 15.66 7.45 -12.86
CA LEU A 389 16.39 7.87 -14.06
C LEU A 389 17.68 7.08 -14.28
N ALA A 390 18.44 6.79 -13.20
CA ALA A 390 19.71 6.06 -13.29
C ALA A 390 19.59 4.55 -13.00
N ILE A 391 19.00 4.12 -11.88
CA ILE A 391 19.09 2.72 -11.43
C ILE A 391 18.05 1.79 -12.08
N LYS A 392 16.78 2.21 -12.21
CA LYS A 392 15.66 1.37 -12.67
C LYS A 392 15.29 1.52 -14.14
N SER A 393 15.84 2.51 -14.82
CA SER A 393 15.63 2.77 -16.24
C SER A 393 16.41 1.76 -17.10
N THR A 394 15.73 1.13 -18.04
CA THR A 394 16.35 0.42 -19.17
C THR A 394 15.69 0.85 -20.48
N CYS A 395 16.36 0.66 -21.61
CA CYS A 395 15.77 0.79 -22.94
C CYS A 395 15.85 -0.56 -23.64
N LEU A 396 14.76 -0.99 -24.28
CA LEU A 396 14.72 -2.21 -25.09
C LEU A 396 13.84 -2.02 -26.32
N ARG A 397 14.04 -2.84 -27.35
CA ARG A 397 13.11 -2.90 -28.48
C ARG A 397 11.91 -3.76 -28.10
N ALA A 398 10.72 -3.25 -28.40
CA ALA A 398 9.47 -3.96 -28.17
C ALA A 398 8.66 -4.03 -29.46
N ASP A 399 8.06 -5.19 -29.70
CA ASP A 399 7.13 -5.45 -30.78
C ASP A 399 5.74 -4.95 -30.39
N LEU A 400 5.00 -4.47 -31.39
CA LEU A 400 3.67 -3.89 -31.25
C LEU A 400 2.68 -4.75 -32.04
N THR A 401 1.75 -5.40 -31.34
CA THR A 401 0.68 -6.19 -31.96
C THR A 401 -0.67 -5.61 -31.58
N ILE A 402 -1.44 -5.15 -32.57
CA ILE A 402 -2.85 -4.77 -32.34
C ILE A 402 -3.67 -6.06 -32.19
N LEU A 403 -4.44 -6.17 -31.12
CA LEU A 403 -5.30 -7.33 -30.87
C LEU A 403 -6.65 -7.19 -31.59
N PRO A 404 -7.42 -8.28 -31.84
CA PRO A 404 -8.66 -8.21 -32.63
C PRO A 404 -9.83 -7.41 -32.02
N ASP A 405 -9.65 -6.76 -30.86
CA ASP A 405 -10.56 -5.71 -30.39
C ASP A 405 -10.32 -4.35 -31.11
N GLY A 406 -9.27 -4.26 -31.93
CA GLY A 406 -8.87 -3.07 -32.69
C GLY A 406 -8.48 -1.87 -31.83
N GLN A 407 -8.36 -2.04 -30.51
CA GLN A 407 -8.21 -0.96 -29.52
C GLN A 407 -7.17 -1.26 -28.44
N THR A 408 -6.60 -2.47 -28.39
CA THR A 408 -5.55 -2.87 -27.45
C THR A 408 -4.27 -3.21 -28.20
N VAL A 409 -3.20 -2.50 -27.88
CA VAL A 409 -1.84 -2.85 -28.30
C VAL A 409 -1.25 -3.80 -27.26
N ARG A 410 -0.86 -5.00 -27.68
CA ARG A 410 0.09 -5.84 -26.95
C ARG A 410 1.49 -5.34 -27.29
N LEU A 411 2.17 -4.78 -26.30
CA LEU A 411 3.58 -4.41 -26.36
C LEU A 411 4.37 -5.57 -25.74
N SER A 412 5.23 -6.22 -26.51
CA SER A 412 6.00 -7.38 -26.05
C SER A 412 7.49 -7.29 -26.38
N SER A 413 8.31 -7.98 -25.59
CA SER A 413 9.75 -8.13 -25.86
C SER A 413 10.24 -9.40 -25.17
N ASN A 414 11.32 -9.99 -25.66
CA ASN A 414 11.92 -11.19 -25.08
C ASN A 414 13.46 -11.08 -25.06
N TRP A 415 14.10 -11.80 -24.13
CA TRP A 415 15.56 -11.81 -23.97
C TRP A 415 16.02 -12.94 -23.04
N THR A 416 17.29 -13.33 -23.13
CA THR A 416 17.94 -14.17 -22.12
C THR A 416 18.39 -13.33 -20.92
N ILE A 417 18.00 -13.74 -19.71
CA ILE A 417 18.35 -13.03 -18.47
C ILE A 417 19.81 -13.32 -18.13
N PRO A 418 20.68 -12.30 -18.00
CA PRO A 418 22.07 -12.51 -17.62
C PRO A 418 22.22 -13.27 -16.31
N SER A 419 23.26 -14.10 -16.21
CA SER A 419 23.71 -14.65 -14.94
C SER A 419 24.08 -13.48 -14.00
N SER A 420 23.71 -13.60 -12.72
CA SER A 420 23.95 -12.54 -11.73
C SER A 420 24.53 -13.12 -10.46
N THR A 421 25.54 -12.43 -9.92
CA THR A 421 26.09 -12.73 -8.60
C THR A 421 25.17 -12.16 -7.52
N TRP A 422 25.32 -12.62 -6.28
CA TRP A 422 24.55 -12.11 -5.14
C TRP A 422 24.70 -10.57 -5.00
N ALA A 423 25.89 -10.05 -5.30
CA ALA A 423 26.19 -8.62 -5.27
C ALA A 423 25.41 -7.85 -6.35
N THR A 424 25.44 -8.29 -7.63
CA THR A 424 24.69 -7.58 -8.68
C THR A 424 23.17 -7.70 -8.50
N SER A 425 22.68 -8.81 -7.94
CA SER A 425 21.26 -9.02 -7.62
C SER A 425 20.71 -8.07 -6.54
N LEU A 426 21.54 -7.62 -5.60
CA LEU A 426 21.13 -6.64 -4.58
C LEU A 426 20.91 -5.24 -5.16
N TRP A 427 21.78 -4.80 -6.08
CA TRP A 427 21.77 -3.43 -6.61
C TRP A 427 21.00 -3.26 -7.93
N ARG A 428 20.99 -4.27 -8.81
CA ARG A 428 20.33 -4.20 -10.14
C ARG A 428 18.96 -4.88 -10.16
N ARG A 429 17.97 -4.25 -9.53
CA ARG A 429 16.54 -4.58 -9.76
C ARG A 429 15.96 -3.80 -10.94
N THR A 430 16.47 -4.08 -12.14
CA THR A 430 15.90 -3.63 -13.41
C THR A 430 15.13 -4.76 -14.10
N VAL A 431 14.17 -4.42 -14.96
CA VAL A 431 13.35 -5.39 -15.71
C VAL A 431 14.16 -6.52 -16.38
N PRO A 432 15.33 -6.27 -17.02
CA PRO A 432 16.10 -7.33 -17.67
C PRO A 432 16.61 -8.43 -16.74
N HIS A 433 16.79 -8.14 -15.44
CA HIS A 433 17.23 -9.11 -14.43
C HIS A 433 16.06 -9.93 -13.85
N GLY A 434 14.82 -9.62 -14.26
CA GLY A 434 13.59 -10.30 -13.83
C GLY A 434 12.71 -9.48 -12.87
N TRP A 435 11.49 -9.97 -12.66
CA TRP A 435 10.45 -9.35 -11.84
C TRP A 435 9.74 -10.40 -10.96
N ASN A 436 8.71 -10.00 -10.23
CA ASN A 436 7.84 -10.87 -9.42
C ASN A 436 6.39 -10.72 -9.90
N ALA A 437 5.49 -11.62 -9.49
CA ALA A 437 4.05 -11.41 -9.71
C ALA A 437 3.43 -10.66 -8.50
N PRO A 438 2.61 -9.61 -8.69
CA PRO A 438 2.19 -8.97 -9.95
C PRO A 438 2.90 -7.61 -10.14
N ASP A 439 4.19 -7.62 -10.47
CA ASP A 439 4.95 -6.38 -10.68
C ASP A 439 4.54 -5.65 -11.98
N HIS A 440 4.70 -4.34 -11.99
CA HIS A 440 4.41 -3.41 -13.08
C HIS A 440 5.62 -2.54 -13.42
N VAL A 441 5.58 -1.93 -14.60
CA VAL A 441 6.62 -1.05 -15.13
C VAL A 441 6.02 0.27 -15.60
N PHE A 442 6.82 1.32 -15.66
CA PHE A 442 6.46 2.57 -16.32
C PHE A 442 7.11 2.61 -17.70
N VAL A 443 6.33 2.88 -18.73
CA VAL A 443 6.75 2.89 -20.13
C VAL A 443 6.78 4.32 -20.66
N SER A 444 7.88 4.69 -21.32
CA SER A 444 7.97 5.85 -22.22
C SER A 444 8.33 5.37 -23.61
N VAL A 445 7.76 5.99 -24.65
CA VAL A 445 7.99 5.61 -26.07
C VAL A 445 8.46 6.85 -26.82
N PRO A 446 9.78 7.10 -26.93
CA PRO A 446 10.32 8.32 -27.54
C PRO A 446 9.85 8.55 -28.98
N ALA A 447 9.58 7.48 -29.73
CA ALA A 447 9.10 7.53 -31.12
C ALA A 447 7.70 8.16 -31.28
N LEU A 448 6.93 8.38 -30.20
CA LEU A 448 5.68 9.14 -30.25
C LEU A 448 5.91 10.66 -30.30
N GLY A 449 7.14 11.12 -30.07
CA GLY A 449 7.52 12.53 -30.13
C GLY A 449 6.93 13.40 -29.02
N GLY A 450 7.13 14.72 -29.17
CA GLY A 450 6.59 15.76 -28.29
C GLY A 450 6.82 15.51 -26.79
N LEU A 451 5.82 15.86 -25.99
CA LEU A 451 5.83 15.59 -24.55
C LEU A 451 5.63 14.10 -24.21
N HIS A 452 4.94 13.34 -25.06
CA HIS A 452 4.63 11.93 -24.81
C HIS A 452 5.88 11.04 -24.74
N GLY A 453 6.93 11.37 -25.51
CA GLY A 453 8.22 10.68 -25.43
C GLY A 453 8.93 10.78 -24.08
N LEU A 454 8.60 11.80 -23.26
CA LEU A 454 9.15 12.03 -21.92
C LEU A 454 8.19 11.60 -20.78
N GLN A 455 6.92 11.32 -21.11
CA GLN A 455 5.94 10.84 -20.14
C GLN A 455 6.15 9.35 -19.85
N ALA A 456 5.85 8.93 -18.61
CA ALA A 456 6.05 7.56 -18.15
C ALA A 456 4.72 6.99 -17.63
N HIS A 457 4.20 5.95 -18.28
CA HIS A 457 2.84 5.42 -18.08
C HIS A 457 2.87 3.99 -17.51
N PRO A 458 2.13 3.66 -16.43
CA PRO A 458 2.22 2.37 -15.75
C PRO A 458 1.42 1.28 -16.44
N PHE A 459 2.06 0.13 -16.68
CA PHE A 459 1.41 -1.09 -17.13
C PHE A 459 1.88 -2.30 -16.31
N THR A 460 0.93 -3.15 -15.90
CA THR A 460 1.26 -4.41 -15.19
C THR A 460 1.90 -5.38 -16.17
N ILE A 461 2.94 -6.10 -15.74
CA ILE A 461 3.54 -7.14 -16.57
C ILE A 461 2.55 -8.30 -16.65
N ALA A 462 1.95 -8.49 -17.83
CA ALA A 462 0.91 -9.49 -18.06
C ALA A 462 1.47 -10.91 -18.21
N THR A 463 2.79 -11.07 -18.26
CA THR A 463 3.50 -12.35 -18.33
C THR A 463 4.01 -12.83 -16.96
N PRO A 464 4.23 -14.14 -16.79
CA PRO A 464 4.77 -14.70 -15.56
C PRO A 464 6.12 -14.10 -15.14
N ALA A 465 6.38 -14.12 -13.84
CA ALA A 465 7.71 -13.84 -13.32
C ALA A 465 8.69 -14.95 -13.74
N PRO A 466 9.88 -14.62 -14.27
CA PRO A 466 10.88 -15.63 -14.63
C PRO A 466 11.45 -16.33 -13.39
N SER A 467 11.83 -17.61 -13.56
CA SER A 467 12.54 -18.41 -12.56
C SER A 467 13.82 -17.69 -12.10
N LYS A 468 14.22 -17.86 -10.84
CA LYS A 468 15.29 -17.09 -10.20
C LYS A 468 16.63 -17.82 -10.32
N PRO A 469 17.77 -17.09 -10.25
CA PRO A 469 19.08 -17.73 -10.35
C PRO A 469 19.29 -18.73 -9.21
N HIS A 470 19.89 -19.87 -9.53
CA HIS A 470 20.12 -21.01 -8.66
C HIS A 470 21.29 -20.78 -7.68
N VAL A 471 21.26 -19.65 -6.94
CA VAL A 471 22.35 -19.24 -6.04
C VAL A 471 22.44 -20.20 -4.85
N LEU A 472 23.36 -21.15 -4.94
CA LEU A 472 23.78 -22.01 -3.83
C LEU A 472 24.79 -21.24 -2.95
N PRO A 473 24.49 -20.97 -1.67
CA PRO A 473 25.49 -20.52 -0.72
C PRO A 473 26.21 -21.75 -0.14
N HIS A 474 27.42 -22.00 -0.63
CA HIS A 474 28.35 -23.04 -0.17
C HIS A 474 27.89 -24.49 -0.34
N ALA A 475 28.46 -25.15 -1.34
CA ALA A 475 28.79 -26.58 -1.32
C ALA A 475 30.24 -26.71 -1.79
N HIS A 476 31.03 -27.60 -1.19
CA HIS A 476 32.42 -27.77 -1.57
C HIS A 476 32.55 -28.57 -2.87
N HIS A 477 33.68 -28.33 -3.53
CA HIS A 477 34.24 -29.01 -4.69
C HIS A 477 33.90 -30.52 -4.77
N HIS A 478 33.07 -30.89 -5.74
CA HIS A 478 33.17 -32.14 -6.48
C HIS A 478 32.90 -31.82 -7.95
N VAL A 479 33.78 -32.28 -8.83
CA VAL A 479 33.59 -32.24 -10.29
C VAL A 479 33.11 -33.62 -10.69
N ASP A 480 31.87 -33.70 -11.18
CA ASP A 480 31.32 -34.83 -11.91
C ASP A 480 30.20 -34.31 -12.84
N ASP A 481 29.87 -35.10 -13.86
CA ASP A 481 29.40 -34.57 -15.16
C ASP A 481 27.86 -34.42 -15.32
N ALA A 482 27.46 -33.78 -16.42
CA ALA A 482 26.14 -33.65 -17.01
C ALA A 482 25.05 -32.88 -16.22
N GLY A 483 24.71 -31.68 -16.70
CA GLY A 483 23.55 -30.91 -16.24
C GLY A 483 23.45 -29.50 -16.83
N ASP A 484 22.90 -29.40 -18.05
CA ASP A 484 22.73 -28.16 -18.83
C ASP A 484 22.36 -26.92 -17.99
N GLY A 485 23.11 -25.83 -18.19
CA GLY A 485 22.98 -24.56 -17.47
C GLY A 485 21.81 -23.70 -17.94
N ALA A 486 20.64 -24.33 -18.12
CA ALA A 486 19.46 -23.88 -18.86
C ALA A 486 19.26 -22.34 -18.90
N GLU A 487 19.36 -21.78 -20.11
CA GLU A 487 19.26 -20.34 -20.34
C GLU A 487 17.94 -19.76 -19.82
N ARG A 488 18.04 -18.86 -18.84
CA ARG A 488 16.86 -18.25 -18.19
C ARG A 488 16.23 -17.21 -19.10
N HIS A 489 15.29 -17.62 -19.95
CA HIS A 489 14.58 -16.69 -20.85
C HIS A 489 13.50 -15.86 -20.12
N ALA A 490 13.32 -14.61 -20.56
CA ALA A 490 12.28 -13.69 -20.11
C ALA A 490 11.35 -13.32 -21.29
N TRP A 491 10.04 -13.37 -21.05
CA TRP A 491 9.04 -12.81 -21.95
C TRP A 491 8.28 -11.69 -21.24
N LEU A 492 8.39 -10.46 -21.75
CA LEU A 492 7.62 -9.30 -21.31
C LEU A 492 6.40 -9.13 -22.22
N SER A 493 5.22 -8.91 -21.62
CA SER A 493 4.02 -8.50 -22.35
C SER A 493 3.24 -7.47 -21.52
N LEU A 494 2.82 -6.39 -22.15
CA LEU A 494 2.03 -5.31 -21.57
C LEU A 494 0.77 -5.11 -22.43
N LEU A 495 -0.40 -5.06 -21.79
CA LEU A 495 -1.69 -4.85 -22.47
C LEU A 495 -2.07 -3.36 -22.38
N VAL A 496 -1.83 -2.62 -23.46
CA VAL A 496 -2.10 -1.17 -23.55
C VAL A 496 -3.40 -0.92 -24.31
N ARG A 497 -4.51 -0.79 -23.58
CA ARG A 497 -5.81 -0.42 -24.18
C ARG A 497 -5.89 1.08 -24.44
N ALA A 498 -6.11 1.47 -25.69
CA ALA A 498 -6.22 2.85 -26.11
C ALA A 498 -7.41 3.56 -25.44
N GLN A 499 -7.13 4.72 -24.85
CA GLN A 499 -8.11 5.68 -24.32
C GLN A 499 -7.92 7.00 -25.09
N SER A 500 -7.21 7.95 -24.48
CA SER A 500 -6.76 9.24 -25.03
C SER A 500 -5.24 9.44 -24.80
N GLY A 501 -4.68 10.52 -25.34
CA GLY A 501 -3.26 10.88 -25.26
C GLY A 501 -2.33 9.73 -25.69
N PHE A 502 -1.20 9.57 -24.99
CA PHE A 502 -0.21 8.50 -25.16
C PHE A 502 -0.78 7.13 -25.56
N SER A 503 -1.87 6.67 -24.92
CA SER A 503 -2.46 5.35 -25.19
C SER A 503 -3.17 5.25 -26.54
N ARG A 504 -3.70 6.37 -27.06
CA ARG A 504 -4.32 6.50 -28.37
C ARG A 504 -3.26 6.68 -29.46
N ASP A 505 -2.21 7.45 -29.16
CA ASP A 505 -1.12 7.70 -30.10
C ASP A 505 -0.20 6.49 -30.26
N LEU A 506 -0.01 5.67 -29.21
CA LEU A 506 0.64 4.36 -29.32
C LEU A 506 -0.15 3.40 -30.23
N LEU A 507 -1.48 3.40 -30.19
CA LEU A 507 -2.30 2.63 -31.12
C LEU A 507 -2.13 3.14 -32.56
N ARG A 508 -2.12 4.46 -32.79
CA ARG A 508 -1.84 5.03 -34.12
C ARG A 508 -0.45 4.67 -34.63
N HIS A 509 0.56 4.71 -33.76
CA HIS A 509 1.93 4.30 -34.10
C HIS A 509 2.02 2.80 -34.44
N ALA A 510 1.33 1.95 -33.70
CA ALA A 510 1.27 0.50 -33.94
C ALA A 510 0.52 0.11 -35.24
N GLN A 511 -0.27 1.01 -35.84
CA GLN A 511 -0.90 0.78 -37.15
C GLN A 511 0.11 0.85 -38.32
N THR A 512 1.25 1.51 -38.13
CA THR A 512 2.28 1.71 -39.16
C THR A 512 3.67 1.20 -38.76
N ASN A 513 3.89 0.82 -37.51
CA ASN A 513 5.17 0.35 -36.98
C ASN A 513 4.97 -0.97 -36.21
N SER A 514 5.63 -2.05 -36.67
CA SER A 514 5.57 -3.37 -36.02
C SER A 514 6.42 -3.48 -34.74
N SER A 515 7.37 -2.57 -34.54
CA SER A 515 8.22 -2.52 -33.34
C SER A 515 8.73 -1.10 -33.09
N THR A 516 9.09 -0.79 -31.84
CA THR A 516 9.56 0.52 -31.42
C THR A 516 10.56 0.43 -30.26
N LEU A 517 11.33 1.50 -30.03
CA LEU A 517 12.21 1.58 -28.85
C LEU A 517 11.40 2.09 -27.65
N VAL A 518 11.44 1.35 -26.54
CA VAL A 518 10.73 1.73 -25.31
C VAL A 518 11.68 1.84 -24.12
N ARG A 519 11.48 2.86 -23.30
CA ARG A 519 12.14 3.04 -22.02
C ARG A 519 11.25 2.47 -20.92
N LEU A 520 11.77 1.54 -20.13
CA LEU A 520 11.09 0.92 -19.00
C LEU A 520 11.74 1.38 -17.68
N ASP A 521 10.95 1.97 -16.79
CA ASP A 521 11.31 2.25 -15.39
C ASP A 521 10.61 1.20 -14.50
N GLY A 522 11.40 0.30 -13.90
CA GLY A 522 10.91 -0.76 -13.02
C GLY A 522 11.83 -1.97 -12.88
N PRO A 523 11.36 -3.08 -12.28
CA PRO A 523 9.98 -3.29 -11.81
C PRO A 523 9.60 -2.51 -10.54
N TYR A 524 8.29 -2.36 -10.36
CA TYR A 524 7.59 -1.92 -9.17
C TYR A 524 6.50 -2.92 -8.82
N GLY A 525 6.07 -3.00 -7.56
CA GLY A 525 4.99 -3.91 -7.19
C GLY A 525 5.06 -4.32 -5.73
N CYS A 526 4.23 -5.28 -5.34
CA CYS A 526 4.30 -5.91 -4.03
C CYS A 526 3.90 -7.39 -4.10
N THR A 527 4.68 -8.26 -3.47
CA THR A 527 4.39 -9.69 -3.38
C THR A 527 3.35 -10.03 -2.29
N HIS A 528 2.68 -9.06 -1.67
CA HIS A 528 1.64 -9.28 -0.64
C HIS A 528 0.54 -10.20 -1.17
N SER A 529 0.05 -9.95 -2.39
CA SER A 529 -1.02 -10.66 -3.07
C SER A 529 -0.65 -12.13 -3.29
N LEU A 530 0.57 -12.38 -3.76
CA LEU A 530 1.12 -13.74 -3.93
C LEU A 530 1.36 -14.46 -2.59
N ARG A 531 1.81 -13.72 -1.55
CA ARG A 531 1.97 -14.26 -0.19
C ARG A 531 0.61 -14.61 0.44
N LEU A 532 -0.43 -13.80 0.22
CA LEU A 532 -1.78 -14.05 0.69
C LEU A 532 -2.32 -15.36 0.10
N LEU A 533 -2.24 -15.52 -1.23
CA LEU A 533 -2.70 -16.74 -1.90
C LEU A 533 -1.96 -17.99 -1.38
N ARG A 534 -0.62 -17.93 -1.22
CA ARG A 534 0.20 -19.04 -0.67
C ARG A 534 0.04 -19.29 0.83
N ALA A 535 -0.40 -18.29 1.60
CA ALA A 535 -0.66 -18.43 3.03
C ALA A 535 -2.10 -18.92 3.32
N SER A 536 -2.85 -19.25 2.27
CA SER A 536 -4.23 -19.73 2.31
C SER A 536 -4.30 -21.20 1.89
N ASP A 537 -5.30 -21.91 2.38
CA ASP A 537 -5.57 -23.31 2.02
C ASP A 537 -6.34 -23.40 0.70
N ARG A 538 -7.10 -22.34 0.39
CA ARG A 538 -7.80 -22.11 -0.87
C ARG A 538 -7.48 -20.73 -1.43
N ALA A 539 -7.36 -20.64 -2.76
CA ALA A 539 -7.10 -19.38 -3.45
C ALA A 539 -8.26 -19.01 -4.39
N VAL A 540 -8.64 -17.74 -4.40
CA VAL A 540 -9.59 -17.16 -5.34
C VAL A 540 -8.93 -15.96 -6.01
N VAL A 541 -8.89 -15.96 -7.34
CA VAL A 541 -8.35 -14.86 -8.14
C VAL A 541 -9.43 -14.36 -9.09
N VAL A 542 -9.76 -13.07 -9.02
CA VAL A 542 -10.81 -12.44 -9.84
C VAL A 542 -10.21 -11.35 -10.72
N ALA A 543 -10.46 -11.43 -12.03
CA ALA A 543 -10.08 -10.43 -13.01
C ALA A 543 -11.32 -9.76 -13.62
N GLY A 544 -11.29 -8.43 -13.73
CA GLY A 544 -12.22 -7.65 -14.55
C GLY A 544 -11.49 -6.97 -15.69
N GLY A 545 -11.78 -7.36 -16.94
CA GLY A 545 -11.08 -6.84 -18.12
C GLY A 545 -9.56 -7.02 -18.02
N SER A 546 -8.81 -5.93 -18.11
CA SER A 546 -7.34 -5.92 -18.15
C SER A 546 -6.70 -6.29 -16.82
N GLY A 547 -7.48 -6.44 -15.74
CA GLY A 547 -7.04 -7.07 -14.49
C GLY A 547 -6.52 -8.51 -14.66
N VAL A 548 -6.75 -9.14 -15.82
CA VAL A 548 -6.08 -10.40 -16.21
C VAL A 548 -4.54 -10.28 -16.18
N ALA A 549 -3.99 -9.09 -16.44
CA ALA A 549 -2.55 -8.82 -16.34
C ALA A 549 -2.01 -8.93 -14.90
N VAL A 550 -2.86 -8.79 -13.87
CA VAL A 550 -2.51 -9.12 -12.47
C VAL A 550 -2.77 -10.60 -12.19
N ALA A 551 -3.93 -11.11 -12.63
CA ALA A 551 -4.39 -12.45 -12.27
C ALA A 551 -3.52 -13.58 -12.86
N PHE A 552 -3.19 -13.51 -14.15
CA PHE A 552 -2.47 -14.60 -14.83
C PHE A 552 -1.04 -14.81 -14.29
N PRO A 553 -0.20 -13.78 -14.11
CA PRO A 553 1.10 -13.96 -13.47
C PRO A 553 1.01 -14.51 -12.04
N LEU A 554 0.00 -14.11 -11.25
CA LEU A 554 -0.23 -14.67 -9.91
C LEU A 554 -0.58 -16.16 -9.97
N LEU A 555 -1.53 -16.55 -10.82
CA LEU A 555 -1.97 -17.94 -10.99
C LEU A 555 -0.83 -18.84 -11.49
N TRP A 556 -0.07 -18.38 -12.49
CA TRP A 556 1.11 -19.08 -12.99
C TRP A 556 2.15 -19.29 -11.89
N THR A 557 2.47 -18.24 -11.14
CA THR A 557 3.46 -18.27 -10.04
C THR A 557 2.92 -18.93 -8.75
N LEU A 558 1.69 -19.47 -8.80
CA LEU A 558 1.05 -20.24 -7.72
C LEU A 558 0.93 -21.74 -8.09
N LEU A 559 0.68 -22.05 -9.36
CA LEU A 559 0.31 -23.39 -9.83
C LEU A 559 1.44 -24.14 -10.57
N ASN A 560 2.24 -23.43 -11.38
CA ASN A 560 3.21 -24.02 -12.30
C ASN A 560 4.18 -24.99 -11.58
N PRO A 561 4.21 -26.29 -11.95
CA PRO A 561 5.11 -27.27 -11.38
C PRO A 561 6.60 -26.88 -11.45
N ALA A 562 7.06 -26.35 -12.59
CA ALA A 562 8.45 -25.97 -12.80
C ALA A 562 8.90 -24.78 -11.93
N ALA A 563 7.95 -23.97 -11.42
CA ALA A 563 8.27 -22.88 -10.50
C ALA A 563 8.47 -23.35 -9.04
N ARG A 564 8.03 -24.57 -8.68
CA ARG A 564 8.01 -25.07 -7.29
C ARG A 564 9.38 -25.07 -6.59
N PRO A 565 10.50 -25.52 -7.20
CA PRO A 565 11.82 -25.54 -6.54
C PRO A 565 12.36 -24.16 -6.17
N ASP A 566 12.00 -23.14 -6.95
CA ASP A 566 12.34 -21.74 -6.68
C ASP A 566 11.37 -21.06 -5.72
N LEU A 567 10.10 -21.48 -5.74
CA LEU A 567 9.10 -21.09 -4.73
C LEU A 567 9.57 -21.49 -3.34
N GLU A 568 9.90 -22.76 -3.15
CA GLU A 568 10.30 -23.31 -1.84
C GLU A 568 11.58 -22.68 -1.32
N ARG A 569 12.57 -22.42 -2.18
CA ARG A 569 13.81 -21.74 -1.75
C ARG A 569 13.57 -20.28 -1.36
N GLN A 570 12.70 -19.57 -2.06
CA GLN A 570 12.26 -18.23 -1.64
C GLN A 570 11.49 -18.26 -0.30
N THR A 571 10.80 -19.36 0.03
CA THR A 571 10.04 -19.50 1.28
C THR A 571 10.71 -20.35 2.36
N ARG A 572 11.93 -20.88 2.18
CA ARG A 572 12.70 -21.51 3.28
C ARG A 572 12.97 -20.51 4.43
N ARG A 573 13.06 -19.20 4.14
CA ARG A 573 13.10 -18.12 5.15
C ARG A 573 11.72 -17.76 5.75
N ALA A 574 10.63 -18.26 5.17
CA ALA A 574 9.23 -18.05 5.58
C ALA A 574 8.50 -19.40 5.66
N ALA A 575 9.08 -20.34 6.42
CA ALA A 575 8.84 -21.78 6.29
C ALA A 575 7.37 -22.24 6.42
N GLY A 576 7.00 -23.23 5.60
CA GLY A 576 5.71 -23.95 5.69
C GLY A 576 4.67 -23.56 4.64
N THR A 577 5.07 -23.03 3.49
CA THR A 577 4.15 -22.69 2.39
C THR A 577 3.90 -23.90 1.48
N THR A 578 2.80 -24.63 1.71
CA THR A 578 2.22 -25.50 0.69
C THR A 578 1.54 -24.67 -0.41
N THR A 579 1.33 -25.24 -1.59
CA THR A 579 0.36 -24.69 -2.56
C THR A 579 -1.07 -24.85 -2.03
N PRO A 580 -2.02 -23.95 -2.35
CA PRO A 580 -3.43 -24.12 -2.01
C PRO A 580 -4.01 -25.40 -2.62
N GLY A 581 -4.89 -26.09 -1.89
CA GLY A 581 -5.49 -27.36 -2.30
C GLY A 581 -6.66 -27.23 -3.29
N LYS A 582 -7.24 -26.03 -3.43
CA LYS A 582 -8.16 -25.65 -4.51
C LYS A 582 -7.87 -24.20 -4.94
N VAL A 583 -7.94 -23.93 -6.26
CA VAL A 583 -7.80 -22.59 -6.83
C VAL A 583 -8.96 -22.28 -7.76
N LEU A 584 -9.63 -21.14 -7.55
CA LEU A 584 -10.63 -20.57 -8.45
C LEU A 584 -10.04 -19.36 -9.18
N PHE A 585 -10.22 -19.31 -10.50
CA PHE A 585 -10.00 -18.13 -11.33
C PHE A 585 -11.32 -17.72 -11.98
N VAL A 586 -11.81 -16.52 -11.66
CA VAL A 586 -12.96 -15.90 -12.34
C VAL A 586 -12.48 -14.74 -13.21
N TRP A 587 -12.81 -14.73 -14.50
CA TRP A 587 -12.51 -13.61 -15.41
C TRP A 587 -13.78 -13.07 -16.07
N VAL A 588 -14.06 -11.79 -15.83
CA VAL A 588 -15.16 -11.05 -16.46
C VAL A 588 -14.61 -10.22 -17.62
N ILE A 589 -15.07 -10.51 -18.84
CA ILE A 589 -14.72 -9.78 -20.07
C ILE A 589 -15.89 -8.92 -20.54
N ARG A 590 -15.60 -7.72 -21.08
CA ARG A 590 -16.64 -6.85 -21.67
C ARG A 590 -17.01 -7.28 -23.09
N HIS A 591 -15.99 -7.43 -23.94
CA HIS A 591 -16.13 -7.76 -25.35
C HIS A 591 -15.59 -9.17 -25.63
N ARG A 592 -16.19 -9.90 -26.59
CA ARG A 592 -15.72 -11.26 -26.95
C ARG A 592 -14.25 -11.27 -27.37
N ALA A 593 -13.78 -10.27 -28.10
CA ALA A 593 -12.39 -10.13 -28.54
C ALA A 593 -11.38 -9.97 -27.38
N HIS A 594 -11.80 -9.48 -26.20
CA HIS A 594 -10.93 -9.43 -25.02
C HIS A 594 -10.50 -10.84 -24.54
N ARG A 595 -11.18 -11.90 -24.98
CA ARG A 595 -10.83 -13.29 -24.68
C ARG A 595 -9.41 -13.64 -25.11
N GLU A 596 -8.89 -12.98 -26.15
CA GLU A 596 -7.55 -13.18 -26.73
C GLU A 596 -6.42 -12.44 -25.98
N TRP A 597 -6.76 -11.61 -24.99
CA TRP A 597 -5.77 -10.97 -24.11
C TRP A 597 -4.93 -12.04 -23.37
N LEU A 598 -5.52 -13.20 -23.09
CA LEU A 598 -4.86 -14.40 -22.54
C LEU A 598 -5.15 -15.65 -23.43
N PRO A 599 -4.16 -16.19 -24.16
CA PRO A 599 -4.37 -17.31 -25.10
C PRO A 599 -4.95 -18.57 -24.45
N GLU A 600 -5.78 -19.32 -25.18
CA GLU A 600 -6.47 -20.52 -24.66
C GLU A 600 -5.49 -21.57 -24.11
N GLN A 601 -4.36 -21.80 -24.79
CA GLN A 601 -3.29 -22.70 -24.33
C GLN A 601 -2.83 -22.39 -22.90
N ARG A 602 -2.71 -21.10 -22.55
CA ARG A 602 -2.29 -20.65 -21.20
C ARG A 602 -3.37 -20.86 -20.14
N ILE A 603 -4.64 -20.92 -20.55
CA ILE A 603 -5.77 -21.20 -19.66
C ILE A 603 -5.94 -22.72 -19.49
N GLU A 604 -5.71 -23.50 -20.54
CA GLU A 604 -5.69 -24.96 -20.45
C GLU A 604 -4.48 -25.49 -19.65
N GLU A 605 -3.36 -24.76 -19.63
CA GLU A 605 -2.28 -24.99 -18.65
C GLU A 605 -2.76 -24.78 -17.21
N LEU A 606 -3.52 -23.71 -16.90
CA LEU A 606 -4.08 -23.50 -15.57
C LEU A 606 -5.09 -24.58 -15.17
N ARG A 607 -5.99 -24.99 -16.09
CA ARG A 607 -6.95 -26.09 -15.85
C ARG A 607 -6.21 -27.41 -15.55
N ARG A 608 -5.23 -27.79 -16.37
CA ARG A 608 -4.39 -28.98 -16.16
C ARG A 608 -3.56 -28.94 -14.87
N TRP A 609 -3.30 -27.76 -14.31
CA TRP A 609 -2.67 -27.61 -12.98
C TRP A 609 -3.66 -27.55 -11.81
N GLY A 610 -4.97 -27.75 -12.04
CA GLY A 610 -5.99 -27.85 -11.00
C GLY A 610 -6.72 -26.55 -10.67
N ALA A 611 -6.76 -25.57 -11.57
CA ALA A 611 -7.62 -24.39 -11.42
C ALA A 611 -9.05 -24.65 -11.95
N ASP A 612 -10.05 -24.34 -11.11
CA ASP A 612 -11.42 -24.06 -11.55
C ASP A 612 -11.38 -22.71 -12.29
N VAL A 613 -11.47 -22.73 -13.63
CA VAL A 613 -11.38 -21.52 -14.48
C VAL A 613 -12.74 -21.18 -15.07
N ARG A 614 -13.38 -20.16 -14.49
CA ARG A 614 -14.67 -19.61 -14.93
C ARG A 614 -14.43 -18.31 -15.69
N ILE A 615 -14.87 -18.27 -16.93
CA ILE A 615 -14.76 -17.09 -17.80
C ILE A 615 -16.18 -16.71 -18.17
N GLU A 616 -16.63 -15.60 -17.59
CA GLU A 616 -18.00 -15.13 -17.73
C GLU A 616 -18.27 -14.64 -19.15
N GLY A 617 -19.54 -14.66 -19.56
CA GLY A 617 -19.96 -14.15 -20.85
C GLY A 617 -19.57 -12.68 -21.06
N PRO A 618 -19.44 -12.20 -22.32
CA PRO A 618 -19.21 -10.79 -22.61
C PRO A 618 -20.29 -9.94 -21.95
N THR A 619 -19.92 -9.02 -21.05
CA THR A 619 -20.92 -8.28 -20.27
C THR A 619 -21.77 -7.32 -21.10
N GLU A 620 -21.42 -7.11 -22.36
CA GLU A 620 -22.24 -6.37 -23.32
C GLU A 620 -23.46 -7.15 -23.83
N SER A 621 -23.40 -8.49 -23.86
CA SER A 621 -24.47 -9.36 -24.37
C SER A 621 -25.14 -10.21 -23.29
N THR A 622 -24.40 -10.56 -22.23
CA THR A 622 -24.91 -11.39 -21.11
C THR A 622 -25.21 -10.60 -19.83
N GLY A 623 -25.01 -9.27 -19.85
CA GLY A 623 -25.17 -8.42 -18.67
C GLY A 623 -24.05 -8.59 -17.65
N ARG A 624 -24.29 -8.18 -16.40
CA ARG A 624 -23.26 -8.21 -15.34
C ARG A 624 -23.41 -9.47 -14.47
N PRO A 625 -22.42 -10.39 -14.45
CA PRO A 625 -22.48 -11.59 -13.60
C PRO A 625 -22.35 -11.25 -12.12
N ASP A 626 -23.01 -12.02 -11.25
CA ASP A 626 -22.84 -11.92 -9.79
C ASP A 626 -21.58 -12.66 -9.32
N VAL A 627 -20.44 -12.01 -9.52
CA VAL A 627 -19.14 -12.47 -9.01
C VAL A 627 -19.11 -12.48 -7.47
N GLY A 628 -19.98 -11.73 -6.80
CA GLY A 628 -20.12 -11.80 -5.33
C GLY A 628 -20.70 -13.14 -4.91
N GLY A 629 -21.82 -13.54 -5.52
CA GLY A 629 -22.45 -14.85 -5.40
C GLY A 629 -21.50 -15.99 -5.73
N ILE A 630 -20.85 -16.00 -6.90
CA ILE A 630 -19.91 -17.05 -7.33
C ILE A 630 -18.78 -17.26 -6.30
N VAL A 631 -18.19 -16.17 -5.78
CA VAL A 631 -17.14 -16.26 -4.76
C VAL A 631 -17.70 -16.72 -3.41
N ALA A 632 -18.91 -16.31 -3.04
CA ALA A 632 -19.55 -16.73 -1.80
C ALA A 632 -19.97 -18.20 -1.81
N GLU A 633 -20.55 -18.68 -2.91
CA GLU A 633 -20.90 -20.09 -3.15
C GLU A 633 -19.65 -20.98 -3.05
N TRP A 634 -18.60 -20.67 -3.83
CA TRP A 634 -17.38 -21.47 -3.86
C TRP A 634 -16.65 -21.52 -2.51
N VAL A 635 -16.78 -20.50 -1.65
CA VAL A 635 -16.26 -20.51 -0.28
C VAL A 635 -17.19 -21.25 0.70
N LYS A 636 -18.49 -21.32 0.42
CA LYS A 636 -19.47 -22.06 1.25
C LYS A 636 -19.49 -23.56 0.95
N ASP A 637 -19.15 -23.97 -0.28
CA ASP A 637 -18.90 -25.34 -0.75
C ASP A 637 -17.85 -26.13 0.07
N ASP A 638 -17.06 -25.48 0.93
CA ASP A 638 -16.17 -26.20 1.83
C ASP A 638 -16.90 -26.84 3.02
N GLY A 639 -17.01 -28.17 2.99
CA GLY A 639 -17.37 -28.99 4.14
C GLY A 639 -16.31 -29.01 5.26
N ARG A 640 -15.07 -28.55 5.00
CA ARG A 640 -14.03 -28.40 6.03
C ARG A 640 -14.17 -27.04 6.72
N SER A 641 -14.92 -27.02 7.82
CA SER A 641 -15.01 -25.85 8.71
C SER A 641 -13.61 -25.39 9.15
N GLY A 642 -13.29 -24.11 8.92
CA GLY A 642 -12.01 -23.48 9.30
C GLY A 642 -10.98 -23.29 8.19
N SER A 643 -11.18 -23.86 7.00
CA SER A 643 -10.34 -23.67 5.79
C SER A 643 -10.11 -22.18 5.47
N MET A 644 -8.85 -21.72 5.34
CA MET A 644 -8.55 -20.31 5.02
C MET A 644 -8.60 -20.05 3.51
N THR A 645 -9.44 -19.10 3.09
CA THR A 645 -9.47 -18.61 1.70
C THR A 645 -8.78 -17.25 1.56
N GLY A 646 -7.84 -17.17 0.63
CA GLY A 646 -7.23 -15.93 0.18
C GLY A 646 -7.84 -15.48 -1.14
N THR A 647 -8.44 -14.31 -1.17
CA THR A 647 -9.05 -13.71 -2.36
C THR A 647 -8.20 -12.54 -2.86
N VAL A 648 -7.83 -12.54 -4.14
CA VAL A 648 -7.24 -11.38 -4.83
C VAL A 648 -8.16 -10.96 -5.97
N VAL A 649 -8.50 -9.68 -6.04
CA VAL A 649 -9.29 -9.11 -7.15
C VAL A 649 -8.57 -7.93 -7.80
N SER A 650 -8.66 -7.85 -9.13
CA SER A 650 -8.18 -6.72 -9.92
C SER A 650 -9.14 -6.41 -11.09
N GLY A 651 -9.63 -5.18 -11.18
CA GLY A 651 -10.58 -4.77 -12.23
C GLY A 651 -11.22 -3.41 -11.95
N PRO A 652 -12.41 -3.14 -12.53
CA PRO A 652 -13.19 -1.93 -12.25
C PRO A 652 -13.62 -1.83 -10.78
N ASP A 653 -13.79 -0.62 -10.26
CA ASP A 653 -14.03 -0.41 -8.83
C ASP A 653 -15.34 -1.02 -8.30
N ALA A 654 -16.36 -1.15 -9.13
CA ALA A 654 -17.58 -1.90 -8.79
C ALA A 654 -17.26 -3.38 -8.54
N LEU A 655 -16.49 -4.04 -9.41
CA LEU A 655 -16.08 -5.44 -9.21
C LEU A 655 -15.18 -5.59 -7.97
N ASN A 656 -14.22 -4.69 -7.79
CA ASN A 656 -13.33 -4.68 -6.62
C ASN A 656 -14.11 -4.56 -5.30
N ARG A 657 -15.09 -3.64 -5.26
CA ARG A 657 -15.97 -3.42 -4.10
C ARG A 657 -16.86 -4.62 -3.85
N ASP A 658 -17.50 -5.16 -4.88
CA ASP A 658 -18.52 -6.20 -4.71
C ASP A 658 -17.89 -7.52 -4.25
N VAL A 659 -16.73 -7.91 -4.80
CA VAL A 659 -15.94 -9.06 -4.30
C VAL A 659 -15.41 -8.81 -2.88
N ARG A 660 -14.93 -7.59 -2.58
CA ARG A 660 -14.51 -7.22 -1.21
C ARG A 660 -15.66 -7.32 -0.21
N ASN A 661 -16.86 -6.89 -0.59
CA ASN A 661 -18.03 -6.89 0.29
C ASN A 661 -18.62 -8.29 0.47
N ALA A 662 -18.61 -9.15 -0.56
CA ALA A 662 -18.89 -10.58 -0.41
C ALA A 662 -17.88 -11.24 0.56
N CYS A 663 -16.58 -10.94 0.43
CA CYS A 663 -15.56 -11.40 1.38
C CYS A 663 -15.77 -10.86 2.81
N ALA A 664 -16.27 -9.63 2.96
CA ALA A 664 -16.62 -9.06 4.26
C ALA A 664 -17.83 -9.78 4.88
N GLN A 665 -18.89 -10.05 4.12
CA GLN A 665 -20.04 -10.84 4.57
C GLN A 665 -19.60 -12.23 5.04
N LEU A 666 -18.82 -12.96 4.25
CA LEU A 666 -18.29 -14.28 4.62
C LEU A 666 -17.50 -14.24 5.95
N VAL A 667 -16.73 -13.18 6.19
CA VAL A 667 -16.02 -12.98 7.48
C VAL A 667 -16.98 -12.72 8.64
N GLY A 668 -18.09 -12.00 8.41
CA GLY A 668 -19.15 -11.78 9.39
C GLY A 668 -19.96 -13.04 9.70
N GLU A 669 -20.11 -13.93 8.71
CA GLU A 669 -20.63 -15.30 8.86
C GLU A 669 -19.63 -16.27 9.54
N GLY A 670 -18.44 -15.79 9.93
CA GLY A 670 -17.42 -16.58 10.64
C GLY A 670 -16.39 -17.29 9.75
N ARG A 671 -16.51 -17.24 8.42
CA ARG A 671 -15.58 -17.91 7.50
C ARG A 671 -14.19 -17.25 7.50
N ALA A 672 -13.14 -18.06 7.35
CA ALA A 672 -11.74 -17.64 7.46
C ALA A 672 -11.20 -16.97 6.17
N VAL A 673 -11.90 -15.95 5.67
CA VAL A 673 -11.52 -15.24 4.43
C VAL A 673 -10.58 -14.06 4.71
N LYS A 674 -9.64 -13.81 3.80
CA LYS A 674 -8.88 -12.55 3.67
C LYS A 674 -8.93 -12.08 2.21
N VAL A 675 -9.16 -10.79 1.97
CA VAL A 675 -9.22 -10.21 0.62
C VAL A 675 -8.16 -9.13 0.42
N HIS A 676 -7.53 -9.11 -0.75
CA HIS A 676 -6.70 -8.03 -1.24
C HIS A 676 -7.24 -7.52 -2.58
N VAL A 677 -7.15 -6.21 -2.80
CA VAL A 677 -7.55 -5.57 -4.06
C VAL A 677 -6.30 -4.97 -4.69
N GLU A 678 -5.90 -5.51 -5.84
CA GLU A 678 -4.77 -4.98 -6.60
C GLU A 678 -5.31 -4.03 -7.68
N LYS A 679 -4.98 -2.75 -7.58
CA LYS A 679 -5.38 -1.74 -8.56
C LYS A 679 -4.20 -0.87 -8.97
N PHE A 680 -3.81 -0.96 -10.23
CA PHE A 680 -2.90 -0.04 -10.89
C PHE A 680 -3.71 0.80 -11.90
N GLY A 681 -3.87 2.09 -11.61
CA GLY A 681 -4.73 3.03 -12.34
C GLY A 681 -5.18 4.17 -11.42
N TRP A 682 -5.36 5.38 -11.98
CA TRP A 682 -5.48 6.65 -11.26
C TRP A 682 -6.88 7.28 -11.25
#